data_AF-A0A7R8CAL6-F1
#
_entry.id   AF-A0A7R8CAL6-F1
#
_cell.length_a   1.000
_cell.length_b   1.000
_cell.length_c   1.000
_cell.angle_alpha   90.00
_cell.angle_beta   90.00
_cell.angle_gamma   90.00
#
_symmetry.space_group_name_H-M   'P 1'
#
loop_
_entity.id
_entity.type
_entity.pdbx_description
1 polymer ?
#
loop_
_entity_poly.entity_id
_entity_poly.type
_entity_poly.pdbx_seq_one_letter_code
_entity_poly.pdbx_strand_id
1 'polypeptide(L)'
;MANEALRNGKGEHGLPIIGDSQEKAYSDNGFNGDVSDLISIHRSVPDIRNPGCKSKRYRAYLPRVSFVIPFHNEHPSVLFRTFHSILRRAPRSLIKEIILVDDASTQASIKQPLMHHIAIFNLSEVVKVVRLPERGGLITARLAGAKKSLGDVIVFLDSHTEANANFLPPLLEPIAEDYRTVVCPFIDVIDHDTFAYSAQDEGRRGAFDWQLFYKRLPLLESDLKDPTKPFNSPVMAGGLFAISARFFWELGGYDEGLQIWGGEQYELSFKIWQCGGKLVDSPCSRIGHIYRAFVPFSSGGKDGYMLHNHKRVIENINPGDLSKQKEVRQRLQCKSFKWFMEEIAFDLVKHYPAVEPPDFASGFIRTVKNPNLCIGSSNEGPHSKLIVTECSHEFRLSFRKDMRFKSLEGVCWDAGSYNDGSHIGTYSCHGQQGNQLFKYDLKTKRILQGGNNRCLEHSPIDNDLVMKTCADKISQQWVMTEVNLKLLNNRASWKKKKKTAAFCPYTLLQLLTSYIDTMKTKNSDGHASIKMTQHYEIGSMSDLSDLDRLHTPYSPLICGKDDDEGEEEDSEEEECRPPKPPPIDNVMIHMVPEGSKSRWSHIDDLDSFFKQVYEYHQKNGFSVMILREFMELIQFAFIVPSNLMWEYLLFKSPWAPFDKWHLKEDYKRLHKKKELSESLQSKILLLALLNLILMPVILLYQIVRFFFFYVELVKREPGTLGVRKWSPYARLYLRHFNEHDHELKTRLNRAYKASNTYLDGFVSPVLAVIAHNAAFFTGSILAVFIVLTVWDEDVLSVEHVLTVMTALTGVVAFMRLFIPDDNLVFCPEKSLTSVLAHIHYFPVSWKGNAHTSKVMNNLQNLFPYTFVFLLQEIISPVSFTVSVTGVGDVCSFAQMDCRRHGDPHWQANRSPDGGLNEEGLHHVKAEDGKTEMSLVHFALTNPDWKIPETAEPFINALKEQAGKDAELLPTLAEEENPLYNSLNSLNNVGGIYANLASSTLLDINSHQHHQGTSFLLGAPQGASIIAESSQKPPPPPSLLCSRVVGGSSSLAPPPNLRQDLRRLGLEYTAADMSFSALYLHEMHYRTITRQNTVISGGRRTSFNELEEESEMEGPLIQDLNNRLVASSTDS
;
A
#
# COMPACT_ATOMS: atom_id res chain seq x y z
N MET A 1 -0.63 30.58 36.77
CA MET A 1 0.81 30.40 37.07
C MET A 1 1.08 30.28 38.56
N ALA A 2 1.19 31.35 39.37
CA ALA A 2 1.48 31.21 40.81
C ALA A 2 0.52 30.23 41.53
N ASN A 3 -0.79 30.41 41.34
CA ASN A 3 -1.83 29.54 41.91
C ASN A 3 -1.90 28.13 41.26
N GLU A 4 -1.17 27.86 40.17
CA GLU A 4 -1.07 26.50 39.58
C GLU A 4 0.03 25.67 40.27
N ALA A 5 1.07 26.30 40.82
CA ALA A 5 2.12 25.64 41.61
C ALA A 5 1.66 25.23 43.03
N LEU A 6 0.41 25.56 43.40
CA LEU A 6 -0.21 25.21 44.69
C LEU A 6 -1.30 24.14 44.54
N ARG A 7 -1.46 23.54 43.35
CA ARG A 7 -2.50 22.55 43.06
C ARG A 7 -2.01 21.12 43.30
N ASN A 8 -2.67 20.43 44.22
CA ASN A 8 -2.47 19.00 44.48
C ASN A 8 -3.66 18.19 43.96
N GLY A 9 -3.41 17.02 43.36
CA GLY A 9 -4.45 16.15 42.80
C GLY A 9 -3.92 15.15 41.77
N LYS A 10 -4.77 14.23 41.33
CA LYS A 10 -4.45 13.26 40.28
C LYS A 10 -4.12 13.98 38.96
N GLY A 11 -2.95 13.69 38.37
CA GLY A 11 -2.47 14.26 37.12
C GLY A 11 -2.08 15.76 37.17
N GLU A 12 -2.08 16.39 38.35
CA GLU A 12 -1.55 17.75 38.53
C GLU A 12 -0.05 17.81 38.24
N HIS A 13 0.44 18.99 37.88
CA HIS A 13 1.81 19.25 37.43
C HIS A 13 2.26 18.36 36.25
N GLY A 14 1.31 17.73 35.53
CA GLY A 14 1.59 16.77 34.48
C GLY A 14 2.20 15.44 34.95
N LEU A 15 2.05 15.08 36.22
CA LEU A 15 2.52 13.80 36.75
C LEU A 15 1.71 12.62 36.16
N PRO A 16 2.33 11.44 35.95
CA PRO A 16 1.61 10.24 35.51
C PRO A 16 0.57 9.79 36.54
N ILE A 17 -0.53 9.24 36.04
CA ILE A 17 -1.42 8.37 36.80
C ILE A 17 -1.12 6.93 36.43
N ILE A 18 -0.97 6.07 37.44
CA ILE A 18 -1.04 4.62 37.29
C ILE A 18 -2.45 4.22 37.69
N GLY A 19 -3.14 3.49 36.82
CA GLY A 19 -4.48 2.96 37.06
C GLY A 19 -4.72 1.72 36.22
N ASP A 20 -5.66 0.87 36.64
CA ASP A 20 -6.01 -0.35 35.91
C ASP A 20 -6.75 0.03 34.60
N SER A 21 -6.08 -0.18 33.47
CA SER A 21 -6.63 0.13 32.14
C SER A 21 -7.78 -0.82 31.79
N GLN A 22 -8.99 -0.28 31.58
CA GLN A 22 -10.06 -1.02 30.93
C GLN A 22 -9.94 -0.86 29.41
N GLU A 23 -9.76 -1.97 28.71
CA GLU A 23 -9.51 -2.01 27.25
C GLU A 23 -10.54 -1.21 26.43
N LYS A 24 -11.79 -1.13 26.92
CA LYS A 24 -12.90 -0.48 26.23
C LYS A 24 -12.74 1.05 26.09
N ALA A 25 -12.38 1.76 27.15
CA ALA A 25 -12.18 3.22 27.06
C ALA A 25 -11.01 3.58 26.14
N TYR A 26 -10.02 2.68 26.07
CA TYR A 26 -8.88 2.76 25.16
C TYR A 26 -9.27 2.46 23.71
N SER A 27 -10.12 1.45 23.47
CA SER A 27 -10.67 1.10 22.15
C SER A 27 -11.35 2.29 21.47
N ASP A 28 -12.23 2.99 22.17
CA ASP A 28 -13.07 4.04 21.57
C ASP A 28 -12.29 5.33 21.21
N ASN A 29 -11.08 5.51 21.77
CA ASN A 29 -10.32 6.77 21.68
C ASN A 29 -8.86 6.63 21.19
N GLY A 30 -8.27 5.44 21.21
CA GLY A 30 -6.83 5.24 21.01
C GLY A 30 -5.95 5.83 22.15
N PHE A 31 -6.57 6.19 23.28
CA PHE A 31 -5.96 6.66 24.53
C PHE A 31 -6.88 6.32 25.71
N ASN A 32 -6.35 6.33 26.94
CA ASN A 32 -7.06 5.94 28.15
C ASN A 32 -8.08 7.02 28.62
N GLY A 33 -9.34 6.87 28.18
CA GLY A 33 -10.45 7.75 28.55
C GLY A 33 -10.75 7.79 30.07
N ASP A 34 -10.60 6.67 30.76
CA ASP A 34 -10.87 6.57 32.21
C ASP A 34 -9.85 7.36 33.02
N VAL A 35 -8.55 7.26 32.68
CA VAL A 35 -7.50 8.08 33.28
C VAL A 35 -7.72 9.56 32.97
N SER A 36 -8.20 9.91 31.77
CA SER A 36 -8.59 11.29 31.45
C SER A 36 -9.67 11.83 32.39
N ASP A 37 -10.71 11.05 32.71
CA ASP A 37 -11.81 11.48 33.57
C ASP A 37 -11.40 11.62 35.05
N LEU A 38 -10.40 10.85 35.50
CA LEU A 38 -9.77 11.03 36.82
C LEU A 38 -8.94 12.32 36.95
N ILE A 39 -8.62 13.00 35.84
CA ILE A 39 -7.80 14.23 35.81
C ILE A 39 -8.69 15.45 35.70
N SER A 40 -8.46 16.45 36.57
CA SER A 40 -9.13 17.75 36.48
C SER A 40 -9.03 18.35 35.07
N ILE A 41 -10.17 18.72 34.48
CA ILE A 41 -10.28 19.55 33.25
C ILE A 41 -9.61 20.94 33.37
N HIS A 42 -8.97 21.21 34.50
CA HIS A 42 -8.28 22.44 34.84
C HIS A 42 -6.84 22.21 35.30
N ARG A 43 -6.30 20.98 35.21
CA ARG A 43 -5.01 20.60 35.81
C ARG A 43 -3.87 21.56 35.47
N SER A 44 -2.96 21.74 36.42
CA SER A 44 -1.66 22.35 36.19
C SER A 44 -0.78 21.43 35.34
N VAL A 45 0.08 22.02 34.51
CA VAL A 45 1.08 21.34 33.68
C VAL A 45 2.47 21.92 34.00
N PRO A 46 3.57 21.19 33.78
CA PRO A 46 4.90 21.65 34.18
C PRO A 46 5.43 22.68 33.18
N ASP A 47 5.98 23.78 33.70
CA ASP A 47 6.58 24.84 32.87
C ASP A 47 7.99 24.44 32.40
N ILE A 48 8.03 23.52 31.45
CA ILE A 48 9.25 22.95 30.82
C ILE A 48 9.81 23.81 29.68
N ARG A 49 9.42 25.10 29.60
CA ARG A 49 10.05 26.05 28.69
C ARG A 49 11.48 26.36 29.15
N ASN A 50 12.38 26.55 28.19
CA ASN A 50 13.75 27.00 28.43
C ASN A 50 13.78 28.20 29.41
N PRO A 51 14.67 28.25 30.43
CA PRO A 51 14.68 29.32 31.42
C PRO A 51 14.70 30.75 30.83
N GLY A 52 15.36 30.96 29.68
CA GLY A 52 15.38 32.27 29.01
C GLY A 52 14.01 32.70 28.46
N CYS A 53 13.10 31.77 28.17
CA CYS A 53 11.72 32.09 27.78
C CYS A 53 10.89 32.67 28.93
N LYS A 54 11.33 32.53 30.18
CA LYS A 54 10.62 33.00 31.38
C LYS A 54 10.92 34.47 31.69
N SER A 55 12.06 34.99 31.22
CA SER A 55 12.44 36.40 31.28
C SER A 55 12.12 37.20 30.01
N LYS A 56 11.72 36.53 28.91
CA LYS A 56 11.27 37.22 27.69
C LYS A 56 10.01 38.07 27.92
N ARG A 57 10.02 39.25 27.30
CA ARG A 57 8.90 40.20 27.24
C ARG A 57 8.51 40.35 25.78
N TYR A 58 7.22 40.53 25.53
CA TYR A 58 6.62 40.61 24.21
C TYR A 58 5.93 41.97 24.02
N ARG A 59 5.63 42.34 22.77
CA ARG A 59 4.86 43.55 22.43
C ARG A 59 3.57 43.65 23.26
N ALA A 60 3.29 44.84 23.79
CA ALA A 60 2.11 45.09 24.63
C ALA A 60 0.79 45.02 23.84
N TYR A 61 0.85 45.31 22.53
CA TYR A 61 -0.25 45.18 21.59
C TYR A 61 0.06 44.02 20.64
N LEU A 62 -0.85 43.05 20.59
CA LEU A 62 -0.79 41.86 19.74
C LEU A 62 -2.19 41.64 19.11
N PRO A 63 -2.27 41.01 17.93
CA PRO A 63 -3.55 40.73 17.26
C PRO A 63 -4.48 39.85 18.10
N ARG A 64 -5.80 39.97 17.87
CA ARG A 64 -6.80 39.10 18.51
C ARG A 64 -6.99 37.82 17.72
N VAL A 65 -7.29 36.75 18.47
CA VAL A 65 -7.20 35.37 18.00
C VAL A 65 -8.55 34.67 18.03
N SER A 66 -8.94 34.09 16.90
CA SER A 66 -9.95 33.03 16.86
C SER A 66 -9.25 31.68 16.91
N PHE A 67 -9.52 30.89 17.94
CA PHE A 67 -9.08 29.49 17.99
C PHE A 67 -10.03 28.63 17.17
N VAL A 68 -9.50 27.72 16.35
CA VAL A 68 -10.29 26.75 15.58
C VAL A 68 -9.88 25.35 16.00
N ILE A 69 -10.84 24.61 16.56
CA ILE A 69 -10.63 23.30 17.19
C ILE A 69 -11.58 22.27 16.54
N PRO A 70 -11.14 21.58 15.48
CA PRO A 70 -11.91 20.50 14.88
C PRO A 70 -11.94 19.27 15.80
N PHE A 71 -13.06 18.56 15.85
CA PHE A 71 -13.21 17.31 16.57
C PHE A 71 -14.20 16.36 15.88
N HIS A 72 -13.96 15.06 16.01
CA HIS A 72 -14.89 13.99 15.62
C HIS A 72 -14.84 12.92 16.69
N ASN A 73 -15.97 12.61 17.35
CA ASN A 73 -16.06 11.58 18.39
C ASN A 73 -14.99 11.67 19.50
N GLU A 74 -14.59 12.90 19.86
CA GLU A 74 -13.55 13.14 20.86
C GLU A 74 -14.07 12.92 22.30
N HIS A 75 -13.22 12.39 23.18
CA HIS A 75 -13.57 12.20 24.58
C HIS A 75 -13.96 13.51 25.27
N PRO A 76 -15.11 13.61 25.96
CA PRO A 76 -15.60 14.87 26.52
C PRO A 76 -14.62 15.57 27.47
N SER A 77 -14.02 14.84 28.41
CA SER A 77 -13.05 15.40 29.35
C SER A 77 -11.81 15.97 28.67
N VAL A 78 -11.35 15.33 27.58
CA VAL A 78 -10.22 15.79 26.78
C VAL A 78 -10.57 17.08 26.05
N LEU A 79 -11.69 17.12 25.31
CA LEU A 79 -12.13 18.33 24.61
C LEU A 79 -12.35 19.50 25.58
N PHE A 80 -12.93 19.24 26.76
CA PHE A 80 -13.14 20.25 27.79
C PHE A 80 -11.83 20.77 28.37
N ARG A 81 -10.85 19.89 28.62
CA ARG A 81 -9.50 20.24 29.09
C ARG A 81 -8.78 21.12 28.08
N THR A 82 -8.95 20.84 26.78
CA THR A 82 -8.37 21.62 25.68
C THR A 82 -8.75 23.09 25.75
N PHE A 83 -10.03 23.45 25.61
CA PHE A 83 -10.41 24.87 25.64
C PHE A 83 -10.27 25.52 27.02
N HIS A 84 -10.41 24.77 28.13
CA HIS A 84 -10.13 25.30 29.47
C HIS A 84 -8.65 25.56 29.73
N SER A 85 -7.72 24.90 29.02
CA SER A 85 -6.29 25.23 29.05
C SER A 85 -6.03 26.61 28.43
N ILE A 86 -6.66 26.89 27.27
CA ILE A 86 -6.60 28.18 26.56
C ILE A 86 -7.17 29.29 27.45
N LEU A 87 -8.40 29.13 27.94
CA LEU A 87 -9.11 30.13 28.76
C LEU A 87 -8.39 30.47 30.09
N ARG A 88 -7.48 29.61 30.56
CA ARG A 88 -6.66 29.82 31.76
C ARG A 88 -5.27 30.41 31.46
N ARG A 89 -4.67 30.12 30.30
CA ARG A 89 -3.24 30.40 30.01
C ARG A 89 -3.00 31.41 28.88
N ALA A 90 -4.02 31.74 28.09
CA ALA A 90 -4.01 32.87 27.17
C ALA A 90 -4.53 34.15 27.87
N PRO A 91 -3.94 35.34 27.62
CA PRO A 91 -4.52 36.61 28.08
C PRO A 91 -5.90 36.85 27.47
N ARG A 92 -6.94 37.06 28.29
CA ARG A 92 -8.34 37.21 27.81
C ARG A 92 -8.54 38.32 26.79
N SER A 93 -7.74 39.39 26.81
CA SER A 93 -7.77 40.48 25.83
C SER A 93 -7.42 40.02 24.40
N LEU A 94 -6.57 39.01 24.27
CA LEU A 94 -6.13 38.46 22.97
C LEU A 94 -7.11 37.42 22.42
N ILE A 95 -7.94 36.80 23.26
CA ILE A 95 -8.98 35.87 22.80
C ILE A 95 -10.09 36.69 22.11
N LYS A 96 -10.39 36.39 20.85
CA LYS A 96 -11.61 36.84 20.16
C LYS A 96 -12.75 35.87 20.46
N GLU A 97 -12.50 34.59 20.22
CA GLU A 97 -13.44 33.47 20.35
C GLU A 97 -12.70 32.13 20.28
N ILE A 98 -13.40 31.04 20.59
CA ILE A 98 -12.98 29.65 20.41
C ILE A 98 -14.09 28.94 19.62
N ILE A 99 -13.77 28.44 18.42
CA ILE A 99 -14.70 27.77 17.51
C ILE A 99 -14.40 26.26 17.56
N LEU A 100 -15.30 25.51 18.20
CA LEU A 100 -15.29 24.06 18.18
C LEU A 100 -16.03 23.59 16.93
N VAL A 101 -15.40 22.78 16.07
CA VAL A 101 -16.00 22.29 14.81
C VAL A 101 -16.22 20.79 14.89
N ASP A 102 -17.48 20.39 15.01
CA ASP A 102 -17.94 19.01 15.03
C ASP A 102 -18.02 18.45 13.60
N ASP A 103 -17.04 17.63 13.21
CA ASP A 103 -16.95 16.91 11.94
C ASP A 103 -17.88 15.69 11.95
N ALA A 104 -19.19 15.94 12.08
CA ALA A 104 -20.26 14.94 12.15
C ALA A 104 -19.98 13.78 13.13
N SER A 105 -19.69 14.11 14.39
CA SER A 105 -19.57 13.10 15.47
C SER A 105 -20.84 12.25 15.54
N THR A 106 -20.69 10.93 15.69
CA THR A 106 -21.83 10.01 15.85
C THR A 106 -22.26 9.89 17.31
N GLN A 107 -21.30 9.84 18.25
CA GLN A 107 -21.55 9.62 19.67
C GLN A 107 -22.49 10.67 20.29
N ALA A 108 -23.39 10.23 21.18
CA ALA A 108 -24.29 11.12 21.94
C ALA A 108 -23.59 11.87 23.09
N SER A 109 -22.54 11.26 23.66
CA SER A 109 -21.69 11.76 24.75
C SER A 109 -21.17 13.18 24.53
N ILE A 110 -20.82 13.54 23.29
CA ILE A 110 -20.23 14.83 22.93
C ILE A 110 -21.26 15.87 22.42
N LYS A 111 -22.54 15.48 22.27
CA LYS A 111 -23.57 16.34 21.65
C LYS A 111 -24.23 17.28 22.65
N GLN A 112 -25.09 16.75 23.53
CA GLN A 112 -25.78 17.56 24.54
C GLN A 112 -24.89 17.94 25.74
N PRO A 113 -24.03 17.05 26.29
CA PRO A 113 -23.16 17.42 27.41
C PRO A 113 -22.20 18.57 27.12
N LEU A 114 -21.70 18.70 25.88
CA LEU A 114 -20.89 19.85 25.44
C LEU A 114 -21.66 21.18 25.57
N MET A 115 -22.90 21.22 25.08
CA MET A 115 -23.75 22.43 25.16
C MET A 115 -24.09 22.78 26.61
N HIS A 116 -24.43 21.76 27.42
CA HIS A 116 -24.73 21.93 28.84
C HIS A 116 -23.52 22.45 29.63
N HIS A 117 -22.32 21.94 29.35
CA HIS A 117 -21.06 22.38 29.97
C HIS A 117 -20.69 23.82 29.55
N ILE A 118 -20.86 24.19 28.28
CA ILE A 118 -20.68 25.58 27.82
C ILE A 118 -21.62 26.54 28.56
N ALA A 119 -22.88 26.13 28.78
CA ALA A 119 -23.84 26.92 29.54
C ALA A 119 -23.49 27.03 31.04
N ILE A 120 -23.14 25.93 31.72
CA ILE A 120 -22.78 25.92 33.14
C ILE A 120 -21.57 26.82 33.45
N PHE A 121 -20.54 26.79 32.59
CA PHE A 121 -19.36 27.63 32.77
C PHE A 121 -19.53 29.06 32.22
N ASN A 122 -20.74 29.43 31.78
CA ASN A 122 -21.10 30.70 31.13
C ASN A 122 -20.11 31.10 30.01
N LEU A 123 -19.83 30.16 29.11
CA LEU A 123 -18.83 30.33 28.05
C LEU A 123 -19.42 30.75 26.70
N SER A 124 -20.74 30.85 26.56
CA SER A 124 -21.46 31.05 25.29
C SER A 124 -21.06 32.31 24.51
N GLU A 125 -20.53 33.35 25.16
CA GLU A 125 -20.01 34.55 24.49
C GLU A 125 -18.67 34.31 23.78
N VAL A 126 -17.88 33.33 24.24
CA VAL A 126 -16.51 33.07 23.81
C VAL A 126 -16.38 31.75 23.04
N VAL A 127 -17.07 30.69 23.48
CA VAL A 127 -17.01 29.35 22.90
C VAL A 127 -18.23 29.12 22.01
N LYS A 128 -17.99 28.92 20.72
CA LYS A 128 -19.00 28.66 19.68
C LYS A 128 -18.85 27.23 19.16
N VAL A 129 -19.96 26.58 18.85
CA VAL A 129 -19.97 25.23 18.24
C VAL A 129 -20.54 25.34 16.83
N VAL A 130 -19.77 24.87 15.85
CA VAL A 130 -20.17 24.66 14.46
C VAL A 130 -20.29 23.16 14.25
N ARG A 131 -21.37 22.68 13.61
CA ARG A 131 -21.53 21.26 13.28
C ARG A 131 -21.66 21.07 11.77
N LEU A 132 -20.91 20.11 11.22
CA LEU A 132 -21.03 19.70 9.82
C LEU A 132 -22.16 18.65 9.69
N PRO A 133 -22.90 18.62 8.55
CA PRO A 133 -23.97 17.66 8.33
C PRO A 133 -23.45 16.24 8.00
N GLU A 134 -22.25 16.15 7.44
CA GLU A 134 -21.61 14.91 7.00
C GLU A 134 -20.12 14.88 7.38
N ARG A 135 -19.47 13.72 7.22
CA ARG A 135 -18.05 13.52 7.54
C ARG A 135 -17.14 14.12 6.46
N GLY A 136 -16.80 15.40 6.64
CA GLY A 136 -15.90 16.14 5.76
C GLY A 136 -14.42 15.82 6.00
N GLY A 137 -14.04 15.47 7.23
CA GLY A 137 -12.65 15.26 7.63
C GLY A 137 -12.02 16.50 8.28
N LEU A 138 -10.81 16.31 8.84
CA LEU A 138 -10.06 17.32 9.60
C LEU A 138 -9.84 18.60 8.80
N ILE A 139 -9.49 18.45 7.52
CA ILE A 139 -9.16 19.55 6.60
C ILE A 139 -10.40 20.41 6.34
N THR A 140 -11.51 19.75 6.01
CA THR A 140 -12.84 20.36 5.82
C THR A 140 -13.33 21.05 7.10
N ALA A 141 -13.14 20.44 8.27
CA ALA A 141 -13.50 21.03 9.56
C ALA A 141 -12.65 22.26 9.90
N ARG A 142 -11.33 22.23 9.67
CA ARG A 142 -10.46 23.42 9.80
C ARG A 142 -10.90 24.54 8.85
N LEU A 143 -11.21 24.23 7.59
CA LEU A 143 -11.74 25.20 6.61
C LEU A 143 -13.08 25.79 7.06
N ALA A 144 -14.01 24.98 7.57
CA ALA A 144 -15.31 25.45 8.06
C ALA A 144 -15.18 26.38 9.27
N GLY A 145 -14.29 26.05 10.22
CA GLY A 145 -13.96 26.93 11.34
C GLY A 145 -13.29 28.24 10.91
N ALA A 146 -12.34 28.17 9.99
CA ALA A 146 -11.68 29.34 9.41
C ALA A 146 -12.69 30.27 8.71
N LYS A 147 -13.63 29.71 7.93
CA LYS A 147 -14.73 30.44 7.24
C LYS A 147 -15.73 31.08 8.22
N LYS A 148 -15.62 30.82 9.54
CA LYS A 148 -16.43 31.44 10.61
C LYS A 148 -15.62 32.31 11.60
N SER A 149 -14.31 32.48 11.38
CA SER A 149 -13.42 33.23 12.29
C SER A 149 -13.54 34.75 12.14
N LEU A 150 -13.43 35.46 13.27
CA LEU A 150 -13.59 36.92 13.42
C LEU A 150 -12.36 37.64 14.02
N GLY A 151 -11.24 36.92 14.18
CA GLY A 151 -9.97 37.41 14.72
C GLY A 151 -8.95 37.71 13.62
N ASP A 152 -7.97 38.55 13.91
CA ASP A 152 -6.92 38.96 12.97
C ASP A 152 -5.93 37.81 12.66
N VAL A 153 -5.82 36.87 13.62
CA VAL A 153 -5.04 35.63 13.55
C VAL A 153 -5.94 34.44 13.86
N ILE A 154 -5.81 33.38 13.05
CA ILE A 154 -6.41 32.07 13.30
C ILE A 154 -5.35 31.19 13.97
N VAL A 155 -5.72 30.55 15.09
CA VAL A 155 -4.88 29.53 15.73
C VAL A 155 -5.60 28.19 15.65
N PHE A 156 -5.05 27.27 14.86
CA PHE A 156 -5.55 25.90 14.77
C PHE A 156 -4.93 25.06 15.88
N LEU A 157 -5.77 24.34 16.61
CA LEU A 157 -5.37 23.37 17.63
C LEU A 157 -6.20 22.10 17.47
N ASP A 158 -5.58 20.94 17.53
CA ASP A 158 -6.33 19.68 17.61
C ASP A 158 -7.03 19.53 18.98
N SER A 159 -8.15 18.81 18.99
CA SER A 159 -9.10 18.73 20.11
C SER A 159 -8.61 18.06 21.39
N HIS A 160 -7.40 17.50 21.36
CA HIS A 160 -6.76 16.70 22.39
C HIS A 160 -5.40 17.29 22.81
N THR A 161 -5.42 18.54 23.26
CA THR A 161 -4.21 19.35 23.51
C THR A 161 -4.28 20.16 24.82
N GLU A 162 -3.13 20.46 25.44
CA GLU A 162 -3.05 21.33 26.62
C GLU A 162 -2.01 22.43 26.44
N ALA A 163 -2.48 23.67 26.33
CA ALA A 163 -1.61 24.84 26.24
C ALA A 163 -0.77 25.00 27.52
N ASN A 164 0.52 25.34 27.39
CA ASN A 164 1.42 25.56 28.52
C ASN A 164 1.47 27.06 28.93
N ALA A 165 2.26 27.38 29.95
CA ALA A 165 2.46 28.70 30.51
C ALA A 165 2.86 29.75 29.45
N ASN A 166 2.06 30.82 29.30
CA ASN A 166 2.33 31.95 28.41
C ASN A 166 2.65 31.53 26.95
N PHE A 167 1.95 30.52 26.42
CA PHE A 167 2.16 30.04 25.05
C PHE A 167 1.80 31.08 23.97
N LEU A 168 0.78 31.92 24.21
CA LEU A 168 0.18 32.73 23.14
C LEU A 168 1.04 33.93 22.68
N PRO A 169 1.61 34.79 23.56
CA PRO A 169 2.45 35.91 23.09
C PRO A 169 3.64 35.53 22.18
N PRO A 170 4.48 34.52 22.50
CA PRO A 170 5.55 34.05 21.59
C PRO A 170 5.04 33.38 20.30
N LEU A 171 3.75 33.10 20.19
CA LEU A 171 3.11 32.58 18.97
C LEU A 171 2.63 33.72 18.05
N LEU A 172 2.23 34.86 18.62
CA LEU A 172 1.67 36.00 17.88
C LEU A 172 2.69 37.07 17.50
N GLU A 173 3.77 37.25 18.28
CA GLU A 173 4.74 38.31 18.04
C GLU A 173 5.38 38.28 16.64
N PRO A 174 5.80 37.12 16.07
CA PRO A 174 6.34 37.09 14.70
C PRO A 174 5.30 37.45 13.63
N ILE A 175 4.02 37.14 13.87
CA ILE A 175 2.90 37.48 12.97
C ILE A 175 2.56 38.99 13.06
N ALA A 176 2.78 39.59 14.23
CA ALA A 176 2.68 41.04 14.45
C ALA A 176 3.93 41.81 13.94
N GLU A 177 4.96 41.11 13.45
CA GLU A 177 6.12 41.68 12.76
C GLU A 177 6.02 41.53 11.25
N ASP A 178 5.58 40.36 10.78
CA ASP A 178 5.30 40.07 9.38
C ASP A 178 4.07 39.15 9.30
N TYR A 179 2.95 39.67 8.78
CA TYR A 179 1.68 38.96 8.71
C TYR A 179 1.72 37.70 7.81
N ARG A 180 2.76 37.55 6.99
CA ARG A 180 3.05 36.37 6.16
C ARG A 180 3.91 35.32 6.87
N THR A 181 4.25 35.55 8.14
CA THR A 181 4.85 34.55 9.01
C THR A 181 3.77 33.66 9.60
N VAL A 182 4.01 32.35 9.53
CA VAL A 182 3.22 31.30 10.16
C VAL A 182 4.04 30.71 11.29
N VAL A 183 3.45 30.56 12.47
CA VAL A 183 4.18 30.19 13.69
C VAL A 183 3.62 28.91 14.29
N CYS A 184 4.47 27.90 14.47
CA CYS A 184 4.15 26.69 15.22
C CYS A 184 4.67 26.80 16.67
N PRO A 185 3.91 26.30 17.67
CA PRO A 185 4.47 26.04 18.98
C PRO A 185 5.34 24.78 18.93
N PHE A 186 6.19 24.57 19.94
CA PHE A 186 6.70 23.23 20.22
C PHE A 186 5.54 22.34 20.69
N ILE A 187 5.50 21.13 20.15
CA ILE A 187 4.50 20.12 20.46
C ILE A 187 5.08 19.17 21.51
N ASP A 188 4.52 19.22 22.71
CA ASP A 188 4.90 18.37 23.84
C ASP A 188 4.04 17.11 23.86
N VAL A 189 4.56 16.02 24.43
CA VAL A 189 3.85 14.74 24.54
C VAL A 189 2.99 14.75 25.80
N ILE A 190 1.68 14.56 25.62
CA ILE A 190 0.81 14.02 26.67
C ILE A 190 0.73 12.51 26.40
N ASP A 191 1.18 11.72 27.37
CA ASP A 191 1.17 10.26 27.28
C ASP A 191 -0.25 9.70 27.15
N HIS A 192 -0.46 8.72 26.27
CA HIS A 192 -1.80 8.25 25.93
C HIS A 192 -2.43 7.33 26.98
N ASP A 193 -1.66 6.81 27.94
CA ASP A 193 -2.15 5.93 28.99
C ASP A 193 -2.14 6.62 30.36
N THR A 194 -0.96 7.09 30.78
CA THR A 194 -0.75 7.71 32.09
C THR A 194 -1.09 9.22 32.13
N PHE A 195 -1.31 9.84 30.98
CA PHE A 195 -1.53 11.29 30.81
C PHE A 195 -0.42 12.19 31.35
N ALA A 196 0.79 11.65 31.54
CA ALA A 196 1.98 12.42 31.90
C ALA A 196 2.31 13.48 30.83
N TYR A 197 2.80 14.66 31.25
CA TYR A 197 3.19 15.75 30.35
C TYR A 197 4.71 15.83 30.25
N SER A 198 5.26 15.71 29.04
CA SER A 198 6.72 15.69 28.80
C SER A 198 7.10 16.40 27.50
N ALA A 199 8.34 16.91 27.42
CA ALA A 199 8.84 17.48 26.18
C ALA A 199 9.09 16.38 25.14
N GLN A 200 8.67 16.57 23.88
CA GLN A 200 9.07 15.65 22.81
C GLN A 200 10.58 15.77 22.54
N ASP A 201 11.10 17.00 22.53
CA ASP A 201 12.52 17.37 22.66
C ASP A 201 12.66 18.90 22.87
N GLU A 202 13.90 19.40 22.80
CA GLU A 202 14.24 20.83 22.82
C GLU A 202 14.16 21.50 21.42
N GLY A 203 13.39 20.92 20.50
CA GLY A 203 13.13 21.48 19.18
C GLY A 203 13.86 20.78 18.04
N ARG A 204 13.16 20.70 16.91
CA ARG A 204 13.63 20.18 15.62
C ARG A 204 12.82 20.81 14.50
N ARG A 205 13.42 20.91 13.31
CA ARG A 205 12.79 21.48 12.11
C ARG A 205 12.02 20.40 11.37
N GLY A 206 10.76 20.62 11.02
CA GLY A 206 9.92 19.59 10.37
C GLY A 206 10.26 19.40 8.89
N ALA A 207 10.08 18.17 8.40
CA ALA A 207 10.49 17.71 7.07
C ALA A 207 9.69 16.45 6.66
N PHE A 208 10.11 15.79 5.57
CA PHE A 208 9.51 14.57 5.04
C PHE A 208 10.57 13.60 4.51
N ASP A 209 10.19 12.33 4.32
CA ASP A 209 10.85 11.43 3.36
C ASP A 209 10.11 11.41 2.01
N TRP A 210 10.66 10.67 1.05
CA TRP A 210 10.13 10.60 -0.32
C TRP A 210 8.87 9.73 -0.47
N GLN A 211 8.32 9.22 0.64
CA GLN A 211 6.98 8.64 0.73
C GLN A 211 5.97 9.62 1.37
N LEU A 212 6.42 10.84 1.70
CA LEU A 212 5.68 11.88 2.43
C LEU A 212 5.26 11.46 3.85
N PHE A 213 6.07 10.65 4.55
CA PHE A 213 5.97 10.53 6.00
C PHE A 213 6.72 11.67 6.69
N TYR A 214 6.08 12.31 7.68
CA TYR A 214 6.65 13.45 8.40
C TYR A 214 7.89 13.05 9.20
N LYS A 215 8.96 13.84 9.07
CA LYS A 215 10.25 13.66 9.77
C LYS A 215 10.65 14.95 10.49
N ARG A 216 11.64 14.86 11.38
CA ARG A 216 12.13 16.00 12.17
C ARG A 216 13.66 16.10 12.10
N LEU A 217 14.15 17.04 11.29
CA LEU A 217 15.56 17.39 11.09
C LEU A 217 16.15 18.08 12.34
N PRO A 218 17.48 17.97 12.58
CA PRO A 218 18.12 18.72 13.65
C PRO A 218 18.03 20.24 13.40
N LEU A 219 18.11 21.00 14.50
CA LEU A 219 18.32 22.46 14.48
C LEU A 219 19.68 22.81 13.85
N LEU A 220 19.80 24.02 13.30
CA LEU A 220 21.05 24.49 12.71
C LEU A 220 22.02 25.03 13.77
N GLU A 221 23.31 25.11 13.43
CA GLU A 221 24.36 25.68 14.30
C GLU A 221 24.14 27.19 14.60
N SER A 222 23.24 27.87 13.88
CA SER A 222 22.74 29.20 14.19
C SER A 222 21.77 29.18 15.36
N ASP A 223 20.80 28.28 15.32
CA ASP A 223 19.59 28.29 16.16
C ASP A 223 19.94 27.77 17.56
N LEU A 224 20.84 26.77 17.61
CA LEU A 224 21.42 26.23 18.85
C LEU A 224 22.19 27.27 19.70
N LYS A 225 22.50 28.47 19.17
CA LYS A 225 23.13 29.56 19.93
C LYS A 225 22.14 30.38 20.74
N ASP A 226 20.87 30.40 20.35
CA ASP A 226 19.79 31.05 21.08
C ASP A 226 18.52 30.20 20.98
N PRO A 227 18.41 29.12 21.80
CA PRO A 227 17.28 28.20 21.79
C PRO A 227 15.98 28.83 22.33
N THR A 228 15.91 30.16 22.47
CA THR A 228 14.70 30.90 22.82
C THR A 228 14.09 31.64 21.63
N LYS A 229 14.82 31.82 20.52
CA LYS A 229 14.32 32.51 19.32
C LYS A 229 13.55 31.55 18.41
N PRO A 230 12.51 32.03 17.70
CA PRO A 230 11.91 31.26 16.62
C PRO A 230 12.93 30.95 15.52
N PHE A 231 12.81 29.78 14.89
CA PHE A 231 13.70 29.33 13.80
C PHE A 231 12.88 28.81 12.61
N ASN A 232 13.47 28.85 11.41
CA ASN A 232 12.80 28.44 10.17
C ASN A 232 12.56 26.92 10.12
N SER A 233 11.30 26.50 9.95
CA SER A 233 10.91 25.10 9.79
C SER A 233 10.46 24.84 8.34
N PRO A 234 11.07 23.90 7.60
CA PRO A 234 10.68 23.62 6.21
C PRO A 234 9.23 23.16 6.06
N VAL A 235 8.73 22.35 7.01
CA VAL A 235 7.37 21.80 7.02
C VAL A 235 6.83 21.75 8.45
N MET A 236 5.56 22.09 8.65
CA MET A 236 4.88 21.98 9.94
C MET A 236 4.39 20.55 10.22
N ALA A 237 4.16 20.20 11.49
CA ALA A 237 3.47 18.95 11.84
C ALA A 237 1.98 18.93 11.43
N GLY A 238 1.36 20.10 11.24
CA GLY A 238 -0.02 20.29 10.76
C GLY A 238 -1.04 20.57 11.87
N GLY A 239 -0.93 19.89 13.01
CA GLY A 239 -1.92 19.96 14.10
C GLY A 239 -2.05 21.30 14.83
N LEU A 240 -0.95 22.05 14.90
CA LEU A 240 -0.77 23.16 15.83
C LEU A 240 -0.02 24.31 15.14
N PHE A 241 -0.72 25.39 14.79
CA PHE A 241 -0.11 26.59 14.20
C PHE A 241 -0.98 27.84 14.29
N ALA A 242 -0.33 29.00 14.17
CA ALA A 242 -0.94 30.32 14.08
C ALA A 242 -0.63 30.98 12.72
N ILE A 243 -1.64 31.57 12.09
CA ILE A 243 -1.53 32.29 10.82
C ILE A 243 -2.44 33.52 10.81
N SER A 244 -2.01 34.63 10.20
CA SER A 244 -2.93 35.76 9.97
C SER A 244 -4.13 35.29 9.15
N ALA A 245 -5.36 35.63 9.58
CA ALA A 245 -6.58 35.28 8.85
C ALA A 245 -6.53 35.80 7.40
N ARG A 246 -5.95 37.00 7.21
CA ARG A 246 -5.66 37.58 5.90
C ARG A 246 -4.73 36.69 5.07
N PHE A 247 -3.60 36.24 5.63
CA PHE A 247 -2.62 35.47 4.85
C PHE A 247 -3.12 34.06 4.52
N PHE A 248 -3.87 33.41 5.42
CA PHE A 248 -4.52 32.13 5.15
C PHE A 248 -5.43 32.22 3.92
N TRP A 249 -6.25 33.28 3.81
CA TRP A 249 -7.10 33.50 2.64
C TRP A 249 -6.37 34.06 1.41
N GLU A 250 -5.28 34.82 1.55
CA GLU A 250 -4.41 35.17 0.42
C GLU A 250 -3.86 33.90 -0.29
N LEU A 251 -3.48 32.88 0.49
CA LEU A 251 -3.05 31.54 0.03
C LEU A 251 -4.21 30.62 -0.43
N GLY A 252 -5.46 31.07 -0.36
CA GLY A 252 -6.65 30.28 -0.70
C GLY A 252 -7.04 29.20 0.34
N GLY A 253 -6.43 29.20 1.52
CA GLY A 253 -6.58 28.15 2.52
C GLY A 253 -5.96 26.81 2.10
N TYR A 254 -6.44 25.73 2.71
CA TYR A 254 -6.17 24.35 2.28
C TYR A 254 -6.92 24.00 1.00
N ASP A 255 -6.42 23.02 0.26
CA ASP A 255 -7.10 22.46 -0.90
C ASP A 255 -8.37 21.68 -0.52
N GLU A 256 -9.52 22.17 -0.98
CA GLU A 256 -10.86 21.57 -0.75
C GLU A 256 -11.00 20.15 -1.33
N GLY A 257 -10.07 19.70 -2.18
CA GLY A 257 -10.02 18.33 -2.72
C GLY A 257 -9.24 17.31 -1.86
N LEU A 258 -8.62 17.73 -0.75
CA LEU A 258 -7.95 16.83 0.19
C LEU A 258 -8.96 16.19 1.17
N GLN A 259 -8.82 14.89 1.41
CA GLN A 259 -9.81 14.07 2.10
C GLN A 259 -9.35 13.59 3.47
N ILE A 260 -10.23 13.63 4.48
CA ILE A 260 -10.04 13.05 5.84
C ILE A 260 -8.85 13.63 6.62
N TRP A 261 -7.61 13.23 6.30
CA TRP A 261 -6.37 13.59 7.02
C TRP A 261 -5.14 13.43 6.10
N GLY A 262 -4.08 14.21 6.37
CA GLY A 262 -2.76 14.03 5.76
C GLY A 262 -2.62 14.68 4.38
N GLY A 263 -1.44 15.22 4.10
CA GLY A 263 -1.15 16.02 2.91
C GLY A 263 -1.29 17.53 3.16
N GLU A 264 -2.19 17.95 4.05
CA GLU A 264 -2.50 19.37 4.28
C GLU A 264 -1.34 20.13 4.93
N GLN A 265 -0.53 19.44 5.74
CA GLN A 265 0.66 20.05 6.35
C GLN A 265 1.75 20.33 5.32
N TYR A 266 1.89 19.49 4.29
CA TYR A 266 2.82 19.72 3.18
C TYR A 266 2.30 20.80 2.25
N GLU A 267 1.05 20.68 1.81
CA GLU A 267 0.36 21.63 0.93
C GLU A 267 0.50 23.07 1.44
N LEU A 268 0.14 23.30 2.71
CA LEU A 268 0.21 24.63 3.31
C LEU A 268 1.67 25.09 3.55
N SER A 269 2.58 24.21 3.98
CA SER A 269 4.00 24.58 4.15
C SER A 269 4.64 25.00 2.82
N PHE A 270 4.34 24.26 1.75
CA PHE A 270 4.83 24.55 0.40
C PHE A 270 4.20 25.82 -0.18
N LYS A 271 2.91 26.09 0.09
CA LYS A 271 2.26 27.39 -0.20
C LYS A 271 2.96 28.55 0.53
N ILE A 272 3.14 28.45 1.85
CA ILE A 272 3.76 29.49 2.67
C ILE A 272 5.15 29.88 2.13
N TRP A 273 6.05 28.90 1.97
CA TRP A 273 7.43 29.19 1.56
C TRP A 273 7.55 29.66 0.11
N GLN A 274 6.90 28.99 -0.85
CA GLN A 274 7.05 29.35 -2.26
C GLN A 274 6.35 30.67 -2.59
N CYS A 275 5.22 30.99 -1.95
CA CYS A 275 4.43 32.20 -2.23
C CYS A 275 4.84 33.41 -1.35
N GLY A 276 6.05 33.39 -0.78
CA GLY A 276 6.68 34.57 -0.16
C GLY A 276 6.27 34.86 1.29
N GLY A 277 5.83 33.85 2.04
CA GLY A 277 5.74 33.87 3.50
C GLY A 277 6.93 33.19 4.18
N LYS A 278 6.80 32.93 5.49
CA LYS A 278 7.78 32.21 6.30
C LYS A 278 7.07 31.22 7.23
N LEU A 279 7.69 30.10 7.54
CA LEU A 279 7.21 29.16 8.56
C LEU A 279 8.28 29.00 9.65
N VAL A 280 7.92 29.28 10.90
CA VAL A 280 8.85 29.23 12.04
C VAL A 280 8.27 28.49 13.24
N ASP A 281 9.11 27.72 13.93
CA ASP A 281 8.75 27.10 15.20
C ASP A 281 9.23 28.01 16.34
N SER A 282 8.42 28.22 17.38
CA SER A 282 8.69 29.18 18.47
C SER A 282 8.94 28.46 19.81
N PRO A 283 10.21 28.31 20.27
CA PRO A 283 10.55 27.52 21.47
C PRO A 283 9.90 27.97 22.78
N CYS A 284 9.52 29.25 22.86
CA CYS A 284 8.88 29.82 24.04
C CYS A 284 7.35 29.60 24.06
N SER A 285 6.77 29.09 22.97
CA SER A 285 5.38 28.61 22.91
C SER A 285 5.39 27.08 22.95
N ARG A 286 4.76 26.47 23.96
CA ARG A 286 4.63 25.01 24.09
C ARG A 286 3.18 24.62 24.31
N ILE A 287 2.74 23.57 23.62
CA ILE A 287 1.39 22.99 23.74
C ILE A 287 1.55 21.46 23.78
N GLY A 288 0.99 20.81 24.78
CA GLY A 288 0.97 19.34 24.87
C GLY A 288 -0.09 18.76 23.96
N HIS A 289 0.15 17.56 23.43
CA HIS A 289 -0.71 16.85 22.48
C HIS A 289 -0.77 15.37 22.84
N ILE A 290 -1.97 14.77 22.87
CA ILE A 290 -2.13 13.33 23.12
C ILE A 290 -1.81 12.54 21.85
N TYR A 291 -0.66 11.86 21.83
CA TYR A 291 -0.29 10.98 20.72
C TYR A 291 -0.97 9.63 20.86
N ARG A 292 -2.09 9.41 20.16
CA ARG A 292 -2.87 8.16 20.20
C ARG A 292 -2.01 6.94 19.81
N ALA A 293 -2.25 5.81 20.46
CA ALA A 293 -1.59 4.54 20.14
C ALA A 293 -2.06 3.95 18.79
N PHE A 294 -3.31 4.24 18.40
CA PHE A 294 -3.88 3.95 17.08
C PHE A 294 -4.97 4.97 16.73
N VAL A 295 -5.47 4.96 15.50
CA VAL A 295 -6.59 5.79 15.06
C VAL A 295 -7.90 5.01 15.27
N PRO A 296 -8.82 5.44 16.16
CA PRO A 296 -10.04 4.70 16.47
C PRO A 296 -11.20 4.96 15.49
N PHE A 297 -11.08 5.98 14.63
CA PHE A 297 -12.17 6.46 13.77
C PHE A 297 -12.06 5.89 12.35
N SER A 298 -13.19 5.53 11.74
CA SER A 298 -13.23 5.07 10.35
C SER A 298 -12.95 6.19 9.34
N SER A 299 -12.57 5.78 8.12
CA SER A 299 -12.35 6.62 6.93
C SER A 299 -13.62 7.29 6.39
N GLY A 300 -14.81 6.95 6.91
CA GLY A 300 -16.08 7.37 6.33
C GLY A 300 -16.31 6.84 4.91
N GLY A 301 -15.73 5.68 4.56
CA GLY A 301 -15.81 5.08 3.22
C GLY A 301 -14.83 5.64 2.20
N LYS A 302 -13.99 6.61 2.57
CA LYS A 302 -12.98 7.23 1.68
C LYS A 302 -11.64 6.50 1.78
N ASP A 303 -11.61 5.22 1.40
CA ASP A 303 -10.41 4.40 1.54
C ASP A 303 -9.29 4.81 0.55
N GLY A 304 -8.04 4.69 0.98
CA GLY A 304 -6.89 5.16 0.20
C GLY A 304 -6.66 6.68 0.21
N TYR A 305 -7.43 7.46 0.98
CA TYR A 305 -7.37 8.93 1.04
C TYR A 305 -5.94 9.51 1.12
N MET A 306 -5.05 8.90 1.91
CA MET A 306 -3.64 9.32 2.01
C MET A 306 -2.93 9.37 0.65
N LEU A 307 -3.12 8.35 -0.20
CA LEU A 307 -2.49 8.30 -1.53
C LEU A 307 -3.10 9.31 -2.50
N HIS A 308 -4.41 9.54 -2.41
CA HIS A 308 -5.10 10.60 -3.16
C HIS A 308 -4.57 11.99 -2.77
N ASN A 309 -4.49 12.28 -1.48
CA ASN A 309 -3.97 13.54 -0.96
C ASN A 309 -2.51 13.75 -1.35
N HIS A 310 -1.66 12.73 -1.20
CA HIS A 310 -0.26 12.78 -1.63
C HIS A 310 -0.15 13.11 -3.13
N LYS A 311 -0.90 12.41 -4.00
CA LYS A 311 -0.93 12.70 -5.45
C LYS A 311 -1.29 14.16 -5.78
N ARG A 312 -2.24 14.75 -5.05
CA ARG A 312 -2.63 16.16 -5.22
C ARG A 312 -1.49 17.11 -4.86
N VAL A 313 -0.82 16.86 -3.73
CA VAL A 313 0.35 17.65 -3.28
C VAL A 313 1.53 17.57 -4.24
N ILE A 314 1.77 16.41 -4.89
CA ILE A 314 2.87 16.23 -5.85
C ILE A 314 2.45 16.34 -7.34
N GLU A 315 1.22 16.81 -7.62
CA GLU A 315 0.64 16.98 -8.96
C GLU A 315 0.74 15.73 -9.88
N ASN A 316 0.69 14.51 -9.33
CA ASN A 316 1.08 13.27 -10.02
C ASN A 316 -0.10 12.33 -10.38
N ILE A 317 0.10 11.49 -11.42
CA ILE A 317 -0.84 10.57 -12.12
C ILE A 317 -2.28 10.53 -11.56
N ASN A 318 -3.14 11.26 -12.27
CA ASN A 318 -4.56 11.49 -11.96
C ASN A 318 -4.83 11.94 -10.51
N PRO A 319 -4.54 13.22 -10.18
CA PRO A 319 -4.85 13.83 -8.89
C PRO A 319 -6.30 14.38 -8.79
N GLY A 320 -7.13 14.23 -9.83
CA GLY A 320 -8.37 14.99 -9.99
C GLY A 320 -8.11 16.45 -10.39
N ASP A 321 -9.13 17.32 -10.29
CA ASP A 321 -8.97 18.74 -10.66
C ASP A 321 -8.06 19.51 -9.67
N LEU A 322 -7.14 20.30 -10.23
CA LEU A 322 -6.21 21.17 -9.50
C LEU A 322 -6.29 22.63 -9.97
N SER A 323 -7.26 22.99 -10.81
CA SER A 323 -7.35 24.30 -11.49
C SER A 323 -7.29 25.47 -10.50
N LYS A 324 -8.11 25.44 -9.43
CA LYS A 324 -8.06 26.43 -8.33
C LYS A 324 -6.67 26.58 -7.71
N GLN A 325 -5.95 25.48 -7.49
CA GLN A 325 -4.64 25.51 -6.84
C GLN A 325 -3.55 26.05 -7.77
N LYS A 326 -3.64 25.75 -9.07
CA LYS A 326 -2.74 26.29 -10.09
C LYS A 326 -2.97 27.78 -10.32
N GLU A 327 -4.22 28.24 -10.29
CA GLU A 327 -4.58 29.66 -10.32
C GLU A 327 -3.96 30.43 -9.15
N VAL A 328 -4.10 29.93 -7.91
CA VAL A 328 -3.46 30.53 -6.71
C VAL A 328 -1.95 30.61 -6.88
N ARG A 329 -1.31 29.54 -7.38
CA ARG A 329 0.14 29.47 -7.60
C ARG A 329 0.63 30.50 -8.63
N GLN A 330 -0.13 30.72 -9.70
CA GLN A 330 0.13 31.73 -10.73
C GLN A 330 -0.12 33.16 -10.20
N ARG A 331 -1.28 33.40 -9.59
CA ARG A 331 -1.71 34.71 -9.04
C ARG A 331 -0.74 35.27 -8.00
N LEU A 332 -0.13 34.41 -7.19
CA LEU A 332 0.85 34.78 -6.16
C LEU A 332 2.31 34.72 -6.65
N GLN A 333 2.56 34.39 -7.92
CA GLN A 333 3.90 34.26 -8.53
C GLN A 333 4.84 33.37 -7.70
N CYS A 334 4.34 32.24 -7.21
CA CYS A 334 5.07 31.40 -6.26
C CYS A 334 6.33 30.78 -6.89
N LYS A 335 7.41 30.71 -6.10
CA LYS A 335 8.71 30.14 -6.48
C LYS A 335 8.58 28.64 -6.82
N SER A 336 9.61 28.11 -7.47
CA SER A 336 9.67 26.68 -7.82
C SER A 336 9.95 25.79 -6.59
N PHE A 337 9.53 24.53 -6.66
CA PHE A 337 9.83 23.56 -5.60
C PHE A 337 11.33 23.27 -5.50
N LYS A 338 12.06 23.40 -6.62
CA LYS A 338 13.53 23.39 -6.65
C LYS A 338 14.13 24.44 -5.71
N TRP A 339 13.66 25.69 -5.79
CA TRP A 339 14.10 26.76 -4.87
C TRP A 339 13.81 26.41 -3.40
N PHE A 340 12.65 25.82 -3.09
CA PHE A 340 12.34 25.36 -1.75
C PHE A 340 13.33 24.28 -1.27
N MET A 341 13.67 23.32 -2.12
CA MET A 341 14.64 22.26 -1.82
C MET A 341 16.08 22.77 -1.70
N GLU A 342 16.47 23.81 -2.44
CA GLU A 342 17.84 24.35 -2.45
C GLU A 342 18.09 25.40 -1.35
N GLU A 343 17.09 26.21 -0.96
CA GLU A 343 17.24 27.30 0.00
C GLU A 343 16.61 27.02 1.38
N ILE A 344 15.49 26.28 1.45
CA ILE A 344 14.75 26.05 2.71
C ILE A 344 15.03 24.66 3.27
N ALA A 345 14.94 23.62 2.43
CA ALA A 345 15.11 22.21 2.79
C ALA A 345 16.47 21.62 2.36
N PHE A 346 17.50 22.47 2.27
CA PHE A 346 18.84 22.17 1.72
C PHE A 346 19.55 20.95 2.35
N ASP A 347 19.24 20.60 3.60
CA ASP A 347 19.80 19.46 4.32
C ASP A 347 18.85 18.26 4.42
N LEU A 348 17.62 18.34 3.88
CA LEU A 348 16.67 17.22 3.83
C LEU A 348 17.30 16.04 3.09
N VAL A 349 17.82 16.26 1.88
CA VAL A 349 18.45 15.21 1.05
C VAL A 349 19.65 14.54 1.74
N LYS A 350 20.32 15.25 2.66
CA LYS A 350 21.46 14.73 3.45
C LYS A 350 21.02 13.81 4.60
N HIS A 351 19.77 13.91 5.06
CA HIS A 351 19.22 13.06 6.14
C HIS A 351 18.19 12.06 5.63
N TYR A 352 17.51 12.35 4.52
CA TYR A 352 16.54 11.52 3.81
C TYR A 352 16.80 11.66 2.30
N PRO A 353 17.78 10.94 1.74
CA PRO A 353 18.08 10.96 0.31
C PRO A 353 16.98 10.21 -0.49
N ALA A 354 16.81 10.56 -1.76
CA ALA A 354 15.80 9.94 -2.65
C ALA A 354 16.13 8.47 -3.00
N VAL A 355 17.40 8.08 -2.87
CA VAL A 355 17.87 6.70 -2.89
C VAL A 355 18.81 6.55 -1.68
N GLU A 356 18.52 5.61 -0.78
CA GLU A 356 19.39 5.40 0.38
C GLU A 356 20.75 4.80 -0.05
N PRO A 357 21.89 5.33 0.43
CA PRO A 357 23.20 4.75 0.15
C PRO A 357 23.29 3.31 0.68
N PRO A 358 24.01 2.40 0.00
CA PRO A 358 24.16 1.03 0.46
C PRO A 358 24.82 0.96 1.84
N ASP A 359 24.38 0.00 2.64
CA ASP A 359 24.83 -0.18 4.02
C ASP A 359 26.31 -0.61 4.10
N PHE A 360 26.93 -0.39 5.26
CA PHE A 360 28.34 -0.73 5.48
C PHE A 360 28.56 -2.24 5.65
N ALA A 361 27.61 -2.94 6.26
CA ALA A 361 27.63 -4.38 6.49
C ALA A 361 26.23 -4.90 6.84
N SER A 362 25.95 -6.17 6.56
CA SER A 362 24.63 -6.79 6.77
C SER A 362 24.68 -8.29 7.05
N GLY A 363 23.55 -8.84 7.48
CA GLY A 363 23.34 -10.25 7.78
C GLY A 363 23.65 -10.65 9.22
N PHE A 364 23.85 -11.95 9.44
CA PHE A 364 24.18 -12.50 10.74
C PHE A 364 25.54 -12.01 11.25
N ILE A 365 25.66 -11.82 12.56
CA ILE A 365 26.88 -11.41 13.26
C ILE A 365 27.36 -12.56 14.16
N ARG A 366 28.34 -13.32 13.69
CA ARG A 366 28.88 -14.53 14.35
C ARG A 366 29.98 -14.20 15.35
N THR A 367 30.13 -15.00 16.40
CA THR A 367 31.32 -14.92 17.27
C THR A 367 32.54 -15.53 16.56
N VAL A 368 33.75 -15.02 16.82
CA VAL A 368 34.99 -15.68 16.34
C VAL A 368 35.29 -16.98 17.12
N LYS A 369 34.78 -17.13 18.35
CA LYS A 369 35.03 -18.33 19.19
C LYS A 369 34.22 -19.55 18.74
N ASN A 370 32.98 -19.35 18.28
CA ASN A 370 32.10 -20.39 17.77
C ASN A 370 31.27 -19.83 16.60
N PRO A 371 31.55 -20.23 15.34
CA PRO A 371 30.83 -19.74 14.17
C PRO A 371 29.32 -20.05 14.15
N ASN A 372 28.86 -21.05 14.91
CA ASN A 372 27.44 -21.43 14.98
C ASN A 372 26.64 -20.49 15.91
N LEU A 373 27.31 -19.69 16.73
CA LEU A 373 26.69 -18.72 17.62
C LEU A 373 26.75 -17.31 17.03
N CYS A 374 25.59 -16.68 17.00
CA CYS A 374 25.36 -15.33 16.52
C CYS A 374 24.88 -14.41 17.65
N ILE A 375 25.00 -13.11 17.43
CA ILE A 375 24.14 -12.14 18.11
C ILE A 375 22.71 -12.36 17.63
N GLY A 376 21.77 -12.45 18.57
CA GLY A 376 20.33 -12.43 18.35
C GLY A 376 19.64 -11.51 19.36
N SER A 377 18.32 -11.50 19.33
CA SER A 377 17.48 -10.77 20.28
C SER A 377 16.54 -11.74 21.01
N SER A 378 16.06 -11.36 22.18
CA SER A 378 14.98 -12.09 22.86
C SER A 378 13.63 -11.97 22.13
N ASN A 379 13.38 -10.82 21.48
CA ASN A 379 12.20 -10.49 20.67
C ASN A 379 12.59 -9.54 19.52
N GLU A 380 11.82 -9.49 18.44
CA GLU A 380 11.92 -8.45 17.41
C GLU A 380 11.10 -7.19 17.80
N GLY A 381 11.68 -6.32 18.62
CA GLY A 381 11.03 -5.06 19.03
C GLY A 381 11.96 -4.12 19.80
N PRO A 382 11.53 -2.90 20.15
CA PRO A 382 12.27 -2.02 21.07
C PRO A 382 12.29 -2.63 22.50
N HIS A 383 13.19 -2.13 23.35
CA HIS A 383 13.43 -2.63 24.73
C HIS A 383 13.83 -4.12 24.84
N SER A 384 14.16 -4.77 23.73
CA SER A 384 14.56 -6.18 23.72
C SER A 384 16.02 -6.35 24.11
N LYS A 385 16.34 -7.48 24.76
CA LYS A 385 17.70 -7.79 25.18
C LYS A 385 18.45 -8.49 24.04
N LEU A 386 19.65 -8.02 23.74
CA LEU A 386 20.54 -8.66 22.78
C LEU A 386 21.37 -9.74 23.48
N ILE A 387 21.44 -10.92 22.90
CA ILE A 387 22.04 -12.13 23.49
C ILE A 387 22.89 -12.88 22.46
N VAL A 388 23.77 -13.77 22.91
CA VAL A 388 24.45 -14.73 22.03
C VAL A 388 23.69 -16.05 22.02
N THR A 389 23.22 -16.46 20.84
CA THR A 389 22.32 -17.59 20.61
C THR A 389 22.53 -18.18 19.21
N GLU A 390 21.73 -19.15 18.79
CA GLU A 390 21.76 -19.69 17.42
C GLU A 390 21.31 -18.63 16.39
N CYS A 391 21.84 -18.73 15.17
CA CYS A 391 21.73 -17.71 14.12
C CYS A 391 20.30 -17.55 13.57
N SER A 392 19.54 -16.71 14.26
CA SER A 392 18.09 -16.50 14.11
C SER A 392 17.72 -15.11 13.55
N HIS A 393 18.55 -14.10 13.80
CA HIS A 393 18.27 -12.70 13.48
C HIS A 393 19.36 -12.08 12.60
N GLU A 394 18.98 -11.33 11.56
CA GLU A 394 19.90 -10.57 10.72
C GLU A 394 19.90 -9.07 11.08
N PHE A 395 21.09 -8.47 11.10
CA PHE A 395 21.29 -7.05 11.41
C PHE A 395 21.99 -6.33 10.25
N ARG A 396 21.90 -5.00 10.22
CA ARG A 396 22.64 -4.14 9.29
C ARG A 396 23.28 -2.95 10.01
N LEU A 397 24.51 -2.63 9.61
CA LEU A 397 25.21 -1.39 9.97
C LEU A 397 24.86 -0.35 8.91
N SER A 398 23.84 0.46 9.19
CA SER A 398 23.23 1.31 8.18
C SER A 398 24.16 2.43 7.71
N PHE A 399 23.92 3.01 6.53
CA PHE A 399 24.65 4.22 6.09
C PHE A 399 24.56 5.40 7.10
N ARG A 400 23.54 5.39 7.98
CA ARG A 400 23.30 6.35 9.07
C ARG A 400 24.24 6.12 10.27
N LYS A 401 24.98 5.00 10.28
CA LYS A 401 25.96 4.53 11.29
C LYS A 401 25.33 4.08 12.60
N ASP A 402 24.18 3.43 12.50
CA ASP A 402 23.56 2.68 13.58
C ASP A 402 23.47 1.20 13.21
N MET A 403 23.46 0.33 14.22
CA MET A 403 23.07 -1.08 14.06
C MET A 403 21.57 -1.17 14.21
N ARG A 404 20.90 -1.88 13.30
CA ARG A 404 19.45 -2.15 13.34
C ARG A 404 19.14 -3.52 12.76
N PHE A 405 17.93 -4.04 12.97
CA PHE A 405 17.48 -5.27 12.31
C PHE A 405 17.42 -5.10 10.78
N LYS A 406 17.53 -6.20 10.04
CA LYS A 406 17.28 -6.25 8.60
C LYS A 406 15.77 -6.30 8.29
N SER A 407 15.00 -6.96 9.15
CA SER A 407 13.53 -7.08 9.15
C SER A 407 12.81 -5.78 9.55
N LEU A 408 13.26 -5.11 10.62
CA LEU A 408 12.60 -3.92 11.19
C LEU A 408 13.41 -2.64 11.00
N GLU A 409 12.88 -1.70 10.22
CA GLU A 409 13.55 -0.43 9.92
C GLU A 409 13.64 0.53 11.12
N GLY A 410 12.69 0.48 12.05
CA GLY A 410 12.53 1.43 13.15
C GLY A 410 13.31 1.13 14.44
N VAL A 411 13.92 -0.06 14.55
CA VAL A 411 14.50 -0.57 15.81
C VAL A 411 16.03 -0.71 15.69
N CYS A 412 16.74 0.11 16.46
CA CYS A 412 18.20 0.21 16.49
C CYS A 412 18.76 -0.39 17.78
N TRP A 413 20.06 -0.71 17.80
CA TRP A 413 20.78 -1.03 19.03
C TRP A 413 21.06 0.24 19.85
N ASP A 414 20.90 0.15 21.17
CA ASP A 414 21.21 1.19 22.13
C ASP A 414 21.96 0.59 23.33
N ALA A 415 23.06 1.23 23.75
CA ALA A 415 23.90 0.76 24.85
C ALA A 415 23.64 1.46 26.18
N GLY A 416 22.69 2.41 26.25
CA GLY A 416 22.09 3.00 27.46
C GLY A 416 23.00 3.87 28.35
N SER A 417 24.23 3.44 28.63
CA SER A 417 25.20 4.09 29.51
C SER A 417 26.62 4.03 28.93
N TYR A 418 27.46 4.98 29.35
CA TYR A 418 28.87 5.03 28.99
C TYR A 418 29.79 4.28 29.98
N ASN A 419 29.22 3.69 31.05
CA ASN A 419 29.95 2.95 32.07
C ASN A 419 30.32 1.54 31.59
N ASP A 420 31.58 1.14 31.75
CA ASP A 420 32.03 -0.21 31.35
C ASP A 420 31.29 -1.33 32.10
N GLY A 421 30.85 -2.33 31.33
CA GLY A 421 29.89 -3.33 31.78
C GLY A 421 28.43 -3.02 31.44
N SER A 422 28.11 -1.84 30.89
CA SER A 422 26.74 -1.52 30.47
C SER A 422 26.20 -2.52 29.43
N HIS A 423 25.04 -3.10 29.71
CA HIS A 423 24.29 -3.95 28.77
C HIS A 423 23.91 -3.18 27.51
N ILE A 424 23.73 -3.91 26.40
CA ILE A 424 23.18 -3.38 25.15
C ILE A 424 21.82 -4.01 24.87
N GLY A 425 20.87 -3.19 24.42
CA GLY A 425 19.53 -3.63 24.04
C GLY A 425 19.10 -2.96 22.74
N THR A 426 17.80 -3.01 22.47
CA THR A 426 17.19 -2.35 21.30
C THR A 426 16.34 -1.14 21.72
N TYR A 427 16.25 -0.13 20.85
CA TYR A 427 15.46 1.08 21.09
C TYR A 427 15.00 1.71 19.76
N SER A 428 14.09 2.67 19.82
CA SER A 428 13.56 3.37 18.65
C SER A 428 14.62 4.24 17.97
N CYS A 429 14.88 4.01 16.68
CA CYS A 429 15.96 4.64 15.90
C CYS A 429 15.90 6.18 15.85
N HIS A 430 16.54 6.88 16.80
CA HIS A 430 16.46 8.35 16.90
C HIS A 430 17.42 9.13 15.99
N GLY A 431 18.37 8.45 15.31
CA GLY A 431 19.23 9.01 14.25
C GLY A 431 20.30 10.03 14.67
N GLN A 432 20.47 10.29 15.98
CA GLN A 432 21.36 11.37 16.47
C GLN A 432 22.85 11.00 16.56
N GLN A 433 23.24 9.75 16.24
CA GLN A 433 24.63 9.25 16.36
C GLN A 433 25.27 9.45 17.75
N GLY A 434 24.48 9.28 18.82
CA GLY A 434 24.93 9.31 20.21
C GLY A 434 25.33 7.91 20.72
N ASN A 435 24.63 7.46 21.75
CA ASN A 435 24.56 6.09 22.25
C ASN A 435 24.39 5.03 21.15
N GLN A 436 23.53 5.28 20.14
CA GLN A 436 23.31 4.38 18.99
C GLN A 436 24.39 4.47 17.87
N LEU A 437 25.47 5.26 17.99
CA LEU A 437 26.50 5.31 16.94
C LEU A 437 27.38 4.06 17.00
N PHE A 438 27.42 3.27 15.94
CA PHE A 438 28.27 2.08 15.82
C PHE A 438 29.23 2.17 14.64
N LYS A 439 30.33 1.40 14.75
CA LYS A 439 31.35 1.19 13.72
C LYS A 439 31.80 -0.25 13.77
N TYR A 440 32.19 -0.79 12.62
CA TYR A 440 32.83 -2.09 12.52
C TYR A 440 34.25 -1.90 11.96
N ASP A 441 35.26 -2.43 12.64
CA ASP A 441 36.65 -2.40 12.14
C ASP A 441 37.01 -3.76 11.52
N LEU A 442 37.15 -3.76 10.19
CA LEU A 442 37.56 -4.91 9.38
C LEU A 442 38.87 -5.57 9.85
N LYS A 443 39.83 -4.81 10.39
CA LYS A 443 41.14 -5.33 10.76
C LYS A 443 41.15 -6.01 12.12
N THR A 444 40.47 -5.43 13.10
CA THR A 444 40.39 -5.98 14.46
C THR A 444 39.16 -6.87 14.69
N LYS A 445 38.23 -6.91 13.72
CA LYS A 445 36.92 -7.58 13.80
C LYS A 445 36.04 -7.10 14.96
N ARG A 446 36.24 -5.86 15.44
CA ARG A 446 35.50 -5.33 16.61
C ARG A 446 34.36 -4.42 16.19
N ILE A 447 33.24 -4.51 16.92
CA ILE A 447 32.14 -3.54 16.85
C ILE A 447 32.38 -2.50 17.95
N LEU A 448 32.53 -1.23 17.57
CA LEU A 448 32.85 -0.12 18.46
C LEU A 448 31.68 0.84 18.62
N GLN A 449 31.48 1.37 19.83
CA GLN A 449 30.47 2.39 20.11
C GLN A 449 31.07 3.81 20.02
N GLY A 450 30.49 4.63 19.16
CA GLY A 450 30.65 6.07 19.19
C GLY A 450 32.04 6.57 18.75
N GLY A 451 32.56 7.55 19.47
CA GLY A 451 33.94 8.05 19.36
C GLY A 451 34.88 7.51 20.44
N ASN A 452 34.38 6.65 21.33
CA ASN A 452 35.08 6.19 22.52
C ASN A 452 35.77 4.85 22.25
N ASN A 453 36.78 4.49 23.05
CA ASN A 453 37.48 3.20 22.93
C ASN A 453 36.68 2.06 23.60
N ARG A 454 35.38 1.93 23.29
CA ARG A 454 34.48 0.90 23.83
C ARG A 454 34.03 -0.05 22.72
N CYS A 455 34.16 -1.34 22.99
CA CYS A 455 33.87 -2.45 22.10
C CYS A 455 32.80 -3.38 22.72
N LEU A 456 32.05 -4.04 21.85
CA LEU A 456 31.06 -5.05 22.24
C LEU A 456 31.77 -6.34 22.70
N GLU A 457 31.50 -6.81 23.92
CA GLU A 457 32.06 -8.04 24.50
C GLU A 457 30.94 -9.03 24.88
N HIS A 458 31.11 -10.31 24.52
CA HIS A 458 30.27 -11.41 25.01
C HIS A 458 30.59 -11.73 26.48
N SER A 459 29.58 -11.68 27.35
CA SER A 459 29.68 -12.17 28.74
C SER A 459 29.49 -13.69 28.77
N PRO A 460 30.51 -14.48 29.15
CA PRO A 460 30.41 -15.94 29.18
C PRO A 460 29.64 -16.49 30.40
N ILE A 461 29.16 -15.62 31.30
CA ILE A 461 28.42 -16.01 32.51
C ILE A 461 26.91 -16.02 32.21
N ASP A 462 26.41 -14.95 31.59
CA ASP A 462 24.96 -14.69 31.43
C ASP A 462 24.48 -14.82 29.97
N ASN A 463 25.37 -15.26 29.07
CA ASN A 463 25.22 -15.23 27.59
C ASN A 463 24.85 -13.84 27.00
N ASP A 464 25.17 -12.81 27.78
CA ASP A 464 24.77 -11.42 27.57
C ASP A 464 25.80 -10.63 26.74
N LEU A 465 25.38 -9.48 26.24
CA LEU A 465 26.19 -8.56 25.47
C LEU A 465 26.41 -7.25 26.25
N VAL A 466 27.67 -6.91 26.48
CA VAL A 466 28.06 -5.77 27.30
C VAL A 466 29.12 -4.92 26.60
N MET A 467 29.03 -3.60 26.78
CA MET A 467 30.03 -2.66 26.29
C MET A 467 31.16 -2.50 27.30
N LYS A 468 32.40 -2.77 26.88
CA LYS A 468 33.62 -2.61 27.68
C LYS A 468 34.72 -1.90 26.90
N THR A 469 35.76 -1.45 27.58
CA THR A 469 36.98 -0.93 26.96
C THR A 469 37.54 -1.93 25.94
N CYS A 470 37.89 -1.44 24.75
CA CYS A 470 38.43 -2.24 23.67
C CYS A 470 39.77 -2.87 24.08
N ALA A 471 39.82 -4.20 24.08
CA ALA A 471 40.99 -5.02 24.40
C ALA A 471 41.16 -6.10 23.33
N ASP A 472 42.35 -6.71 23.23
CA ASP A 472 42.55 -7.81 22.27
C ASP A 472 42.12 -9.15 22.87
N LYS A 473 40.79 -9.33 22.93
CA LYS A 473 40.13 -10.57 23.37
C LYS A 473 39.30 -11.14 22.24
N ILE A 474 39.28 -12.46 22.10
CA ILE A 474 38.41 -13.18 21.17
C ILE A 474 36.92 -12.90 21.46
N SER A 475 36.54 -12.66 22.73
CA SER A 475 35.17 -12.29 23.11
C SER A 475 34.72 -10.89 22.67
N GLN A 476 35.61 -10.08 22.07
CA GLN A 476 35.29 -8.80 21.43
C GLN A 476 35.35 -8.87 19.88
N GLN A 477 35.58 -10.06 19.30
CA GLN A 477 35.73 -10.25 17.86
C GLN A 477 34.49 -10.90 17.23
N TRP A 478 33.98 -10.26 16.19
CA TRP A 478 32.69 -10.49 15.55
C TRP A 478 32.87 -10.59 14.02
N VAL A 479 32.09 -11.45 13.36
CA VAL A 479 32.11 -11.60 11.90
C VAL A 479 30.72 -11.36 11.34
N MET A 480 30.55 -10.24 10.64
CA MET A 480 29.34 -9.96 9.85
C MET A 480 29.36 -10.74 8.53
N THR A 481 28.19 -11.13 8.03
CA THR A 481 28.06 -12.01 6.85
C THR A 481 28.40 -11.28 5.54
N GLU A 482 27.84 -10.08 5.35
CA GLU A 482 28.01 -9.24 4.16
C GLU A 482 28.73 -7.95 4.59
N VAL A 483 29.78 -7.51 3.88
CA VAL A 483 30.58 -6.34 4.30
C VAL A 483 31.04 -5.50 3.11
N ASN A 484 30.67 -4.22 3.09
CA ASN A 484 31.03 -3.28 2.02
C ASN A 484 32.44 -2.70 2.24
N LEU A 485 33.44 -3.44 1.76
CA LEU A 485 34.87 -3.09 1.87
C LEU A 485 35.19 -1.68 1.36
N LYS A 486 34.51 -1.20 0.31
CA LYS A 486 34.75 0.14 -0.27
C LYS A 486 34.31 1.26 0.68
N LEU A 487 33.15 1.12 1.33
CA LEU A 487 32.65 2.13 2.27
C LEU A 487 33.39 2.13 3.62
N LEU A 488 33.81 0.95 4.09
CA LEU A 488 34.52 0.79 5.36
C LEU A 488 35.99 1.22 5.28
N ASN A 489 36.72 0.84 4.23
CA ASN A 489 38.12 1.24 4.05
C ASN A 489 38.28 2.73 3.74
N ASN A 490 37.26 3.40 3.20
CA ASN A 490 37.31 4.82 2.91
C ASN A 490 37.26 5.67 4.19
N ARG A 491 38.45 5.93 4.77
CA ARG A 491 38.66 6.77 5.96
C ARG A 491 38.07 8.19 5.89
N ALA A 492 37.63 8.67 4.71
CA ALA A 492 36.92 9.95 4.61
C ALA A 492 35.47 9.87 5.14
N SER A 493 34.77 8.75 4.95
CA SER A 493 33.36 8.59 5.38
C SER A 493 33.20 8.64 6.91
N TRP A 494 34.23 8.23 7.65
CA TRP A 494 34.22 8.13 9.12
C TRP A 494 34.71 9.37 9.86
N LYS A 495 35.32 10.34 9.17
CA LYS A 495 35.79 11.59 9.79
C LYS A 495 34.63 12.54 10.06
N LYS A 496 34.24 12.70 11.33
CA LYS A 496 33.43 13.85 11.79
C LYS A 496 34.18 15.12 11.39
N LYS A 497 33.59 15.99 10.53
CA LYS A 497 34.19 17.29 10.18
C LYS A 497 34.25 18.17 11.42
N LYS A 498 35.32 18.06 12.20
CA LYS A 498 35.74 19.13 13.13
C LYS A 498 36.03 20.37 12.27
N LYS A 499 35.05 21.26 12.13
CA LYS A 499 35.31 22.67 11.79
C LYS A 499 35.97 23.34 13.01
N THR A 500 37.19 22.94 13.33
CA THR A 500 38.09 23.81 14.09
C THR A 500 38.27 25.05 13.24
N ALA A 501 37.86 26.21 13.75
CA ALA A 501 38.12 27.51 13.14
C ALA A 501 39.60 27.89 13.29
N ALA A 502 40.48 27.06 12.71
CA ALA A 502 41.90 27.31 12.61
C ALA A 502 42.12 28.28 11.44
N PHE A 503 42.01 29.58 11.71
CA PHE A 503 42.63 30.60 10.86
C PHE A 503 44.15 30.31 10.84
N CYS A 504 44.65 29.80 9.72
CA CYS A 504 46.08 29.69 9.45
C CYS A 504 46.36 30.22 8.04
N PRO A 505 47.11 31.33 7.89
CA PRO A 505 47.08 32.15 6.67
C PRO A 505 48.03 31.61 5.58
N TYR A 506 47.69 30.48 4.96
CA TYR A 506 48.56 29.84 3.94
C TYR A 506 47.95 29.65 2.54
N THR A 507 46.73 30.13 2.28
CA THR A 507 46.13 30.15 0.93
C THR A 507 46.04 31.55 0.30
N LEU A 508 46.34 32.62 1.04
CA LEU A 508 46.45 33.97 0.46
C LEU A 508 47.74 34.15 -0.36
N LEU A 509 48.82 33.42 0.00
CA LEU A 509 50.15 33.61 -0.59
C LEU A 509 50.30 32.97 -1.99
N GLN A 510 49.58 31.87 -2.29
CA GLN A 510 49.64 31.21 -3.59
C GLN A 510 48.75 31.88 -4.66
N LEU A 511 47.68 32.57 -4.26
CA LEU A 511 46.89 33.41 -5.17
C LEU A 511 47.62 34.74 -5.49
N LEU A 512 48.43 35.26 -4.55
CA LEU A 512 49.28 36.44 -4.82
C LEU A 512 50.43 36.13 -5.78
N THR A 513 51.09 34.97 -5.71
CA THR A 513 52.17 34.64 -6.66
C THR A 513 51.67 34.48 -8.11
N SER A 514 50.52 33.82 -8.31
CA SER A 514 49.95 33.64 -9.66
C SER A 514 49.43 34.94 -10.30
N TYR A 515 49.12 35.95 -9.49
CA TYR A 515 48.67 37.27 -9.98
C TYR A 515 49.82 38.26 -10.25
N ILE A 516 51.02 37.98 -9.73
CA ILE A 516 52.19 38.87 -9.86
C ILE A 516 52.97 38.63 -11.17
N ASP A 517 53.05 37.39 -11.67
CA ASP A 517 53.76 37.08 -12.92
C ASP A 517 53.07 37.69 -14.17
N THR A 518 51.74 37.80 -14.17
CA THR A 518 50.96 38.35 -15.29
C THR A 518 51.11 39.88 -15.47
N MET A 519 51.78 40.55 -14.53
CA MET A 519 51.91 42.02 -14.49
C MET A 519 53.34 42.52 -14.72
N LYS A 520 54.18 41.76 -15.44
CA LYS A 520 55.60 42.13 -15.69
C LYS A 520 56.12 42.07 -17.13
N THR A 521 55.25 41.98 -18.15
CA THR A 521 55.66 41.99 -19.57
C THR A 521 54.83 42.88 -20.49
N LYS A 522 54.72 44.18 -20.17
CA LYS A 522 54.91 45.27 -21.16
C LYS A 522 54.98 46.66 -20.50
N ASN A 523 55.98 47.45 -20.92
CA ASN A 523 56.04 48.89 -20.72
C ASN A 523 54.94 49.57 -21.59
N SER A 524 54.55 50.84 -21.43
CA SER A 524 55.34 52.00 -20.99
C SER A 524 54.46 53.20 -20.56
N ASP A 525 55.09 54.14 -19.84
CA ASP A 525 54.80 55.58 -19.72
C ASP A 525 53.44 56.10 -19.21
N GLY A 526 53.49 57.18 -18.40
CA GLY A 526 52.38 58.15 -18.31
C GLY A 526 51.82 58.44 -16.91
N HIS A 527 52.13 59.62 -16.40
CA HIS A 527 51.48 60.31 -15.27
C HIS A 527 49.94 60.20 -15.23
N ALA A 528 49.20 60.41 -14.13
CA ALA A 528 49.39 60.44 -12.67
C ALA A 528 48.14 61.14 -12.09
N SER A 529 47.40 60.50 -11.17
CA SER A 529 46.38 61.14 -10.28
C SER A 529 45.11 61.71 -10.99
N ILE A 530 43.99 62.11 -10.33
CA ILE A 530 43.70 62.33 -8.91
C ILE A 530 42.16 62.28 -8.63
N LYS A 531 41.71 61.69 -7.48
CA LYS A 531 40.45 62.05 -6.73
C LYS A 531 39.06 61.92 -7.46
N MET A 532 37.86 62.04 -6.86
CA MET A 532 37.34 61.94 -5.46
C MET A 532 35.78 61.76 -5.43
N THR A 533 35.22 61.50 -4.23
CA THR A 533 33.88 61.96 -3.71
C THR A 533 32.57 61.50 -4.38
N GLN A 534 31.67 60.80 -3.64
CA GLN A 534 30.46 61.28 -2.90
C GLN A 534 29.22 61.50 -3.81
N HIS A 535 28.06 60.85 -3.59
CA HIS A 535 27.03 60.91 -2.51
C HIS A 535 25.94 61.99 -2.80
N TYR A 536 24.68 61.69 -2.39
CA TYR A 536 23.50 62.60 -2.35
C TYR A 536 22.89 62.98 -3.75
N GLU A 537 21.59 63.27 -3.95
CA GLU A 537 20.37 63.11 -3.11
C GLU A 537 19.05 63.08 -3.92
N ILE A 538 17.96 62.68 -3.24
CA ILE A 538 16.50 62.99 -3.34
C ILE A 538 15.87 63.68 -4.58
N GLY A 539 14.67 63.19 -4.96
CA GLY A 539 13.54 63.95 -5.54
C GLY A 539 12.96 63.35 -6.84
N SER A 540 11.68 63.48 -7.24
CA SER A 540 10.36 63.71 -6.62
C SER A 540 9.35 63.99 -7.78
N MET A 541 8.09 63.61 -7.64
CA MET A 541 6.95 63.73 -8.58
C MET A 541 6.90 64.94 -9.56
N SER A 542 6.43 64.71 -10.82
CA SER A 542 5.17 65.32 -11.36
C SER A 542 4.83 64.95 -12.82
N ASP A 543 3.57 64.55 -13.05
CA ASP A 543 2.61 64.95 -14.12
C ASP A 543 2.82 64.79 -15.65
N LEU A 544 1.83 64.07 -16.24
CA LEU A 544 0.98 64.33 -17.43
C LEU A 544 1.48 64.41 -18.91
N SER A 545 0.62 63.80 -19.75
CA SER A 545 0.09 64.20 -21.07
C SER A 545 0.82 63.93 -22.40
N ASP A 546 0.11 63.15 -23.23
CA ASP A 546 -0.24 63.33 -24.66
C ASP A 546 0.84 63.48 -25.76
N LEU A 547 0.80 62.57 -26.75
CA LEU A 547 0.20 62.92 -28.06
C LEU A 547 -0.32 61.71 -28.87
N ASP A 548 -1.20 62.04 -29.83
CA ASP A 548 -2.18 61.22 -30.55
C ASP A 548 -1.69 60.36 -31.75
N ARG A 549 -2.47 59.30 -32.05
CA ARG A 549 -2.93 58.76 -33.38
C ARG A 549 -1.92 58.28 -34.46
N LEU A 550 -2.29 57.20 -35.18
CA LEU A 550 -2.91 57.32 -36.53
C LEU A 550 -3.56 56.01 -37.07
N HIS A 551 -4.83 56.14 -37.49
CA HIS A 551 -5.55 55.48 -38.60
C HIS A 551 -5.96 53.98 -38.67
N THR A 552 -7.21 53.81 -39.11
CA THR A 552 -7.97 52.66 -39.69
C THR A 552 -8.05 52.87 -41.25
N PRO A 553 -8.81 52.15 -42.14
CA PRO A 553 -10.05 51.34 -41.89
C PRO A 553 -10.52 50.20 -42.87
N TYR A 554 -11.70 49.64 -42.53
CA TYR A 554 -12.83 49.12 -43.35
C TYR A 554 -12.86 47.73 -44.03
N SER A 555 -14.13 47.26 -44.16
CA SER A 555 -14.63 45.94 -44.61
C SER A 555 -15.32 46.02 -45.99
N PRO A 556 -16.05 44.97 -46.47
CA PRO A 556 -17.53 45.14 -46.52
C PRO A 556 -18.43 43.88 -46.45
N LEU A 557 -19.58 44.04 -45.75
CA LEU A 557 -20.93 43.45 -46.03
C LEU A 557 -21.06 41.90 -46.12
N ILE A 558 -22.23 41.26 -46.35
CA ILE A 558 -23.65 41.66 -46.55
C ILE A 558 -24.60 40.76 -45.68
N CYS A 559 -25.92 40.97 -45.75
CA CYS A 559 -26.95 40.20 -45.00
C CYS A 559 -28.03 39.58 -45.91
N GLY A 560 -28.87 38.69 -45.33
CA GLY A 560 -30.20 38.30 -45.81
C GLY A 560 -31.24 38.49 -44.69
N LYS A 561 -32.54 38.58 -45.00
CA LYS A 561 -33.60 39.08 -44.09
C LYS A 561 -34.97 38.43 -44.39
N ASP A 562 -35.95 38.75 -43.55
CA ASP A 562 -37.42 38.65 -43.71
C ASP A 562 -38.05 37.30 -43.25
N ASP A 563 -39.22 37.23 -42.58
CA ASP A 563 -39.96 38.17 -41.68
C ASP A 563 -41.06 37.33 -40.92
N ASP A 564 -41.85 37.97 -40.03
CA ASP A 564 -43.17 37.60 -39.44
C ASP A 564 -43.40 36.57 -38.28
N GLU A 565 -44.07 37.11 -37.24
CA GLU A 565 -45.11 36.61 -36.30
C GLU A 565 -45.04 35.26 -35.52
N GLY A 566 -45.28 35.34 -34.20
CA GLY A 566 -45.54 34.22 -33.26
C GLY A 566 -45.39 34.62 -31.78
N GLU A 567 -46.27 34.15 -30.88
CA GLU A 567 -46.32 34.56 -29.46
C GLU A 567 -45.95 33.43 -28.45
N GLU A 568 -45.77 33.85 -27.19
CA GLU A 568 -45.82 33.11 -25.90
C GLU A 568 -44.63 32.27 -25.35
N GLU A 569 -44.27 32.68 -24.12
CA GLU A 569 -43.72 32.01 -22.92
C GLU A 569 -42.45 31.11 -22.93
N ASP A 570 -41.44 31.63 -22.22
CA ASP A 570 -40.50 31.02 -21.25
C ASP A 570 -39.81 29.65 -21.49
N SER A 571 -38.52 29.63 -21.10
CA SER A 571 -37.53 28.62 -21.49
C SER A 571 -37.12 27.67 -20.38
N GLU A 572 -36.99 26.37 -20.69
CA GLU A 572 -35.86 25.49 -20.31
C GLU A 572 -36.01 24.09 -20.96
N GLU A 573 -35.11 23.66 -21.86
CA GLU A 573 -34.68 22.24 -22.06
C GLU A 573 -33.54 22.06 -23.12
N GLU A 574 -33.23 20.81 -23.51
CA GLU A 574 -31.89 20.24 -23.76
C GLU A 574 -31.18 20.42 -25.15
N GLU A 575 -29.84 20.31 -25.07
CA GLU A 575 -28.87 19.54 -25.91
C GLU A 575 -28.92 19.52 -27.47
N CYS A 576 -27.74 19.69 -28.13
CA CYS A 576 -27.22 18.80 -29.22
C CYS A 576 -25.95 19.29 -29.96
N ARG A 577 -24.86 18.49 -29.95
CA ARG A 577 -24.20 17.94 -31.18
C ARG A 577 -22.89 17.13 -31.01
N PRO A 578 -22.79 15.95 -31.66
CA PRO A 578 -21.58 15.40 -32.30
C PRO A 578 -21.55 15.74 -33.83
N PRO A 579 -20.64 15.24 -34.70
CA PRO A 579 -19.44 14.40 -34.49
C PRO A 579 -18.12 14.94 -35.13
N LYS A 580 -17.02 14.18 -34.95
CA LYS A 580 -15.73 14.23 -35.68
C LYS A 580 -15.81 13.34 -36.98
N PRO A 581 -14.87 13.33 -37.99
CA PRO A 581 -13.43 13.03 -37.81
C PRO A 581 -12.45 13.65 -38.90
N PRO A 582 -11.36 13.05 -39.45
CA PRO A 582 -10.04 13.71 -39.65
C PRO A 582 -9.49 13.52 -41.11
N PRO A 583 -8.20 13.17 -41.43
CA PRO A 583 -6.83 13.52 -40.95
C PRO A 583 -6.03 14.34 -42.03
N ILE A 584 -4.69 14.59 -42.04
CA ILE A 584 -3.53 13.69 -42.32
C ILE A 584 -2.16 14.45 -42.23
N ASP A 585 -1.15 13.75 -41.68
CA ASP A 585 0.33 13.70 -41.89
C ASP A 585 1.29 14.89 -42.15
N ASN A 586 2.35 14.93 -41.32
CA ASN A 586 3.81 14.81 -41.59
C ASN A 586 4.53 15.62 -42.71
N VAL A 587 5.73 16.14 -42.37
CA VAL A 587 7.05 15.63 -42.84
C VAL A 587 8.21 16.25 -42.01
N MET A 588 9.42 15.65 -42.08
CA MET A 588 10.52 15.78 -41.11
C MET A 588 11.80 16.53 -41.59
N ILE A 589 12.59 16.99 -40.60
CA ILE A 589 14.08 17.09 -40.56
C ILE A 589 14.80 18.12 -41.46
N HIS A 590 15.70 18.89 -40.84
CA HIS A 590 17.09 18.96 -41.32
C HIS A 590 18.14 19.10 -40.19
N MET A 591 19.38 18.69 -40.47
CA MET A 591 20.45 18.49 -39.47
C MET A 591 21.35 19.72 -39.20
N VAL A 592 22.05 19.64 -38.06
CA VAL A 592 22.95 20.64 -37.47
C VAL A 592 24.37 20.59 -38.04
N PRO A 593 25.04 21.74 -38.28
CA PRO A 593 26.50 21.85 -38.29
C PRO A 593 27.04 22.31 -36.92
N GLU A 594 28.19 21.80 -36.51
CA GLU A 594 28.84 22.17 -35.24
C GLU A 594 29.87 23.31 -35.41
N GLY A 595 30.13 24.10 -34.35
CA GLY A 595 31.22 25.09 -34.39
C GLY A 595 31.19 26.23 -33.36
N SER A 596 31.30 25.92 -32.06
CA SER A 596 31.48 26.88 -30.94
C SER A 596 30.30 27.81 -30.57
N LYS A 597 30.41 28.43 -29.38
CA LYS A 597 29.52 29.44 -28.75
C LYS A 597 28.23 28.93 -28.09
N SER A 598 27.75 29.75 -27.14
CA SER A 598 26.49 29.73 -26.37
C SER A 598 25.36 28.81 -26.88
N ARG A 599 24.95 27.81 -26.08
CA ARG A 599 24.12 26.68 -26.58
C ARG A 599 22.97 26.17 -25.68
N TRP A 600 22.37 27.01 -24.83
CA TRP A 600 21.25 26.62 -23.94
C TRP A 600 20.15 27.70 -23.75
N SER A 601 20.03 28.68 -24.64
CA SER A 601 19.06 29.79 -24.57
C SER A 601 17.84 29.60 -25.47
N HIS A 602 17.47 28.34 -25.72
CA HIS A 602 16.52 27.91 -26.75
C HIS A 602 15.89 26.55 -26.39
N ILE A 603 15.68 26.34 -25.08
CA ILE A 603 14.87 25.25 -24.53
C ILE A 603 13.81 25.94 -23.69
N ASP A 604 12.66 26.17 -24.31
CA ASP A 604 11.57 26.97 -23.72
C ASP A 604 10.84 26.23 -22.60
N ASP A 605 10.91 24.89 -22.61
CA ASP A 605 10.40 23.99 -21.57
C ASP A 605 11.51 23.05 -21.07
N LEU A 606 12.04 23.36 -19.88
CA LEU A 606 13.04 22.50 -19.23
C LEU A 606 12.44 21.23 -18.63
N ASP A 607 11.15 21.17 -18.29
CA ASP A 607 10.54 19.98 -17.70
C ASP A 607 10.31 18.91 -18.78
N SER A 608 9.92 19.30 -20.00
CA SER A 608 9.92 18.41 -21.17
C SER A 608 11.33 17.94 -21.54
N PHE A 609 12.35 18.83 -21.48
CA PHE A 609 13.75 18.44 -21.67
C PHE A 609 14.23 17.43 -20.61
N PHE A 610 14.00 17.70 -19.32
CA PHE A 610 14.41 16.77 -18.25
C PHE A 610 13.61 15.46 -18.29
N LYS A 611 12.35 15.47 -18.72
CA LYS A 611 11.59 14.25 -19.00
C LYS A 611 12.25 13.43 -20.11
N GLN A 612 12.64 14.05 -21.22
CA GLN A 612 13.34 13.37 -22.32
C GLN A 612 14.71 12.83 -21.89
N VAL A 613 15.47 13.58 -21.10
CA VAL A 613 16.76 13.14 -20.52
C VAL A 613 16.57 12.00 -19.51
N TYR A 614 15.49 12.01 -18.72
CA TYR A 614 15.16 10.94 -17.78
C TYR A 614 14.71 9.66 -18.50
N GLU A 615 13.88 9.78 -19.54
CA GLU A 615 13.51 8.68 -20.42
C GLU A 615 14.72 8.10 -21.15
N TYR A 616 15.62 8.94 -21.68
CA TYR A 616 16.91 8.54 -22.24
C TYR A 616 17.73 7.72 -21.25
N HIS A 617 17.81 8.15 -19.98
CA HIS A 617 18.61 7.47 -18.96
C HIS A 617 17.96 6.18 -18.43
N GLN A 618 16.62 6.09 -18.37
CA GLN A 618 15.94 4.83 -18.07
C GLN A 618 16.03 3.82 -19.22
N LYS A 619 15.84 4.28 -20.46
CA LYS A 619 15.79 3.45 -21.67
C LYS A 619 17.17 3.06 -22.20
N ASN A 620 18.24 3.23 -21.42
CA ASN A 620 19.64 2.89 -21.76
C ASN A 620 20.20 3.61 -23.00
N GLY A 621 19.82 4.87 -23.22
CA GLY A 621 20.42 5.78 -24.20
C GLY A 621 19.79 5.76 -25.60
N PHE A 622 20.26 6.68 -26.45
CA PHE A 622 19.59 7.03 -27.71
C PHE A 622 19.42 5.87 -28.68
N SER A 623 20.42 4.98 -28.80
CA SER A 623 20.36 3.84 -29.72
C SER A 623 19.26 2.84 -29.34
N VAL A 624 19.00 2.64 -28.05
CA VAL A 624 17.94 1.76 -27.56
C VAL A 624 16.58 2.47 -27.64
N MET A 625 16.53 3.80 -27.46
CA MET A 625 15.33 4.58 -27.77
C MET A 625 14.97 4.48 -29.25
N ILE A 626 15.86 4.84 -30.17
CA ILE A 626 15.61 4.77 -31.62
C ILE A 626 15.31 3.34 -32.06
N LEU A 627 16.02 2.33 -31.56
CA LEU A 627 15.71 0.93 -31.88
C LEU A 627 14.29 0.55 -31.43
N ARG A 628 13.85 1.02 -30.26
CA ARG A 628 12.47 0.80 -29.80
C ARG A 628 11.46 1.59 -30.62
N GLU A 629 11.65 2.90 -30.84
CA GLU A 629 10.73 3.72 -31.69
C GLU A 629 10.65 3.15 -33.11
N PHE A 630 11.75 2.66 -33.67
CA PHE A 630 11.80 1.99 -34.97
C PHE A 630 11.09 0.64 -34.95
N MET A 631 11.26 -0.17 -33.90
CA MET A 631 10.52 -1.42 -33.71
C MET A 631 9.04 -1.16 -33.40
N GLU A 632 8.66 -0.04 -32.80
CA GLU A 632 7.28 0.42 -32.59
C GLU A 632 6.67 1.00 -33.89
N LEU A 633 7.48 1.61 -34.77
CA LEU A 633 7.05 2.01 -36.12
C LEU A 633 6.86 0.79 -37.03
N ILE A 634 7.73 -0.22 -36.91
CA ILE A 634 7.54 -1.56 -37.49
C ILE A 634 6.31 -2.23 -36.86
N GLN A 635 6.11 -2.11 -35.55
CA GLN A 635 4.90 -2.60 -34.89
C GLN A 635 3.65 -1.96 -35.48
N PHE A 636 3.67 -0.65 -35.72
CA PHE A 636 2.59 0.04 -36.40
C PHE A 636 2.42 -0.50 -37.83
N ALA A 637 3.50 -0.57 -38.62
CA ALA A 637 3.47 -1.02 -40.01
C ALA A 637 3.03 -2.48 -40.21
N PHE A 638 3.21 -3.38 -39.22
CA PHE A 638 2.85 -4.80 -39.32
C PHE A 638 1.62 -5.19 -38.49
N ILE A 639 1.46 -4.68 -37.25
CA ILE A 639 0.31 -5.01 -36.39
C ILE A 639 -0.94 -4.21 -36.79
N VAL A 640 -0.81 -2.96 -37.27
CA VAL A 640 -1.99 -2.22 -37.73
C VAL A 640 -2.66 -2.95 -38.89
N PRO A 641 -1.97 -3.39 -39.98
CA PRO A 641 -2.59 -4.23 -41.00
C PRO A 641 -3.18 -5.55 -40.48
N SER A 642 -2.50 -6.28 -39.58
CA SER A 642 -3.01 -7.57 -39.11
C SER A 642 -4.26 -7.44 -38.22
N ASN A 643 -4.33 -6.41 -37.37
CA ASN A 643 -5.50 -6.17 -36.51
C ASN A 643 -6.62 -5.44 -37.25
N LEU A 644 -6.31 -4.51 -38.16
CA LEU A 644 -7.31 -3.95 -39.08
C LEU A 644 -7.86 -5.02 -40.03
N MET A 645 -7.17 -6.13 -40.29
CA MET A 645 -7.64 -7.15 -41.24
C MET A 645 -9.05 -7.66 -40.88
N TRP A 646 -9.29 -7.92 -39.59
CA TRP A 646 -10.61 -8.32 -39.08
C TRP A 646 -11.61 -7.16 -39.07
N GLU A 647 -11.16 -5.95 -38.71
CA GLU A 647 -12.02 -4.75 -38.69
C GLU A 647 -12.45 -4.33 -40.12
N TYR A 648 -11.60 -4.50 -41.12
CA TYR A 648 -11.90 -4.28 -42.54
C TYR A 648 -12.79 -5.39 -43.11
N LEU A 649 -12.49 -6.66 -42.81
CA LEU A 649 -13.33 -7.77 -43.23
C LEU A 649 -14.77 -7.64 -42.68
N LEU A 650 -14.91 -7.24 -41.40
CA LEU A 650 -16.19 -7.25 -40.70
C LEU A 650 -16.96 -5.92 -40.74
N PHE A 651 -16.27 -4.77 -40.70
CA PHE A 651 -16.91 -3.46 -40.45
C PHE A 651 -16.54 -2.32 -41.43
N LYS A 652 -15.36 -2.34 -42.08
CA LYS A 652 -14.86 -1.18 -42.89
C LYS A 652 -14.75 -1.39 -44.40
N SER A 653 -14.79 -2.63 -44.92
CA SER A 653 -14.75 -2.87 -46.38
C SER A 653 -16.15 -2.76 -47.03
N PRO A 654 -16.26 -2.52 -48.35
CA PRO A 654 -17.55 -2.50 -49.05
C PRO A 654 -18.36 -3.80 -48.88
N TRP A 655 -17.64 -4.92 -48.74
CA TRP A 655 -18.21 -6.27 -48.57
C TRP A 655 -18.46 -6.67 -47.12
N ALA A 656 -18.19 -5.78 -46.15
CA ALA A 656 -18.40 -6.02 -44.74
C ALA A 656 -19.84 -6.50 -44.45
N PRO A 657 -20.04 -7.55 -43.63
CA PRO A 657 -21.37 -7.98 -43.20
C PRO A 657 -22.06 -6.96 -42.27
N PHE A 658 -21.29 -6.16 -41.54
CA PHE A 658 -21.80 -5.07 -40.71
C PHE A 658 -21.61 -3.71 -41.39
N ASP A 659 -22.53 -2.79 -41.17
CA ASP A 659 -22.39 -1.35 -41.45
C ASP A 659 -22.63 -0.59 -40.14
N LYS A 660 -21.66 0.24 -39.73
CA LYS A 660 -21.67 1.02 -38.47
C LYS A 660 -22.25 0.24 -37.28
N TRP A 661 -21.71 -0.96 -37.03
CA TRP A 661 -22.07 -1.89 -35.96
C TRP A 661 -23.40 -2.66 -36.11
N HIS A 662 -24.21 -2.42 -37.14
CA HIS A 662 -25.42 -3.21 -37.41
C HIS A 662 -25.22 -4.22 -38.54
N LEU A 663 -25.71 -5.45 -38.36
CA LEU A 663 -25.67 -6.48 -39.39
C LEU A 663 -26.61 -6.10 -40.56
N LYS A 664 -26.08 -6.08 -41.79
CA LYS A 664 -26.83 -5.70 -43.00
C LYS A 664 -28.05 -6.59 -43.20
N GLU A 665 -29.18 -5.97 -43.59
CA GLU A 665 -30.50 -6.60 -43.78
C GLU A 665 -30.46 -7.94 -44.56
N ASP A 666 -29.63 -8.03 -45.60
CA ASP A 666 -29.53 -9.25 -46.41
C ASP A 666 -29.03 -10.48 -45.64
N TYR A 667 -28.18 -10.31 -44.62
CA TYR A 667 -27.68 -11.40 -43.78
C TYR A 667 -28.73 -11.91 -42.78
N LYS A 668 -29.79 -11.14 -42.51
CA LYS A 668 -30.92 -11.56 -41.66
C LYS A 668 -31.89 -12.48 -42.41
N ARG A 669 -31.86 -12.50 -43.75
CA ARG A 669 -32.81 -13.23 -44.61
C ARG A 669 -32.34 -14.67 -44.81
N LEU A 670 -33.05 -15.65 -44.24
CA LEU A 670 -32.68 -17.08 -44.29
C LEU A 670 -32.30 -17.56 -45.70
N HIS A 671 -33.04 -17.15 -46.74
CA HIS A 671 -32.79 -17.58 -48.12
C HIS A 671 -31.47 -17.05 -48.73
N LYS A 672 -30.95 -15.90 -48.28
CA LYS A 672 -29.66 -15.36 -48.75
C LYS A 672 -28.45 -15.88 -47.97
N LYS A 673 -28.67 -16.50 -46.80
CA LYS A 673 -27.60 -16.88 -45.85
C LYS A 673 -26.51 -17.76 -46.48
N LYS A 674 -26.88 -18.67 -47.39
CA LYS A 674 -25.93 -19.57 -48.07
C LYS A 674 -25.02 -18.82 -49.06
N GLU A 675 -25.62 -18.10 -50.00
CA GLU A 675 -24.91 -17.28 -51.01
C GLU A 675 -23.93 -16.27 -50.34
N LEU A 676 -24.39 -15.60 -49.29
CA LEU A 676 -23.56 -14.68 -48.51
C LEU A 676 -22.41 -15.38 -47.78
N SER A 677 -22.63 -16.61 -47.27
CA SER A 677 -21.58 -17.38 -46.60
C SER A 677 -20.48 -17.84 -47.58
N GLU A 678 -20.85 -18.27 -48.79
CA GLU A 678 -19.90 -18.68 -49.83
C GLU A 678 -19.08 -17.48 -50.35
N SER A 679 -19.72 -16.31 -50.49
CA SER A 679 -19.04 -15.06 -50.84
C SER A 679 -18.06 -14.57 -49.75
N LEU A 680 -18.40 -14.77 -48.47
CA LEU A 680 -17.55 -14.40 -47.34
C LEU A 680 -16.39 -15.39 -47.16
N GLN A 681 -16.64 -16.69 -47.27
CA GLN A 681 -15.63 -17.76 -47.24
C GLN A 681 -14.53 -17.52 -48.28
N SER A 682 -14.92 -17.16 -49.51
CA SER A 682 -13.98 -16.86 -50.60
C SER A 682 -13.05 -15.68 -50.27
N LYS A 683 -13.54 -14.67 -49.54
CA LYS A 683 -12.77 -13.48 -49.13
C LYS A 683 -11.88 -13.77 -47.91
N ILE A 684 -12.35 -14.58 -46.98
CA ILE A 684 -11.54 -15.11 -45.86
C ILE A 684 -10.37 -15.93 -46.40
N LEU A 685 -10.58 -16.77 -47.42
CA LEU A 685 -9.52 -17.57 -48.03
C LEU A 685 -8.45 -16.70 -48.71
N LEU A 686 -8.83 -15.63 -49.41
CA LEU A 686 -7.88 -14.67 -49.98
C LEU A 686 -7.04 -13.96 -48.89
N LEU A 687 -7.68 -13.56 -47.78
CA LEU A 687 -6.98 -12.94 -46.64
C LEU A 687 -6.08 -13.93 -45.90
N ALA A 688 -6.48 -15.20 -45.80
CA ALA A 688 -5.64 -16.26 -45.25
C ALA A 688 -4.39 -16.52 -46.10
N LEU A 689 -4.51 -16.54 -47.44
CA LEU A 689 -3.36 -16.63 -48.35
C LEU A 689 -2.43 -15.41 -48.24
N LEU A 690 -2.98 -14.20 -48.15
CA LEU A 690 -2.18 -12.98 -47.96
C LEU A 690 -1.45 -12.98 -46.61
N ASN A 691 -2.11 -13.42 -45.54
CA ASN A 691 -1.49 -13.55 -44.22
C ASN A 691 -0.42 -14.67 -44.21
N LEU A 692 -0.64 -15.78 -44.93
CA LEU A 692 0.35 -16.85 -45.09
C LEU A 692 1.62 -16.38 -45.81
N ILE A 693 1.49 -15.50 -46.81
CA ILE A 693 2.62 -14.87 -47.51
C ILE A 693 3.40 -13.92 -46.57
N LEU A 694 2.72 -13.21 -45.69
CA LEU A 694 3.34 -12.31 -44.71
C LEU A 694 3.85 -13.02 -43.44
N MET A 695 3.40 -14.25 -43.18
CA MET A 695 3.68 -15.04 -41.98
C MET A 695 5.17 -15.12 -41.61
N PRO A 696 6.13 -15.34 -42.54
CA PRO A 696 7.55 -15.40 -42.18
C PRO A 696 8.08 -14.08 -41.60
N VAL A 697 7.58 -12.95 -42.08
CA VAL A 697 7.98 -11.61 -41.61
C VAL A 697 7.31 -11.28 -40.28
N ILE A 698 6.02 -11.61 -40.15
CA ILE A 698 5.25 -11.43 -38.91
C ILE A 698 5.84 -12.27 -37.77
N LEU A 699 6.19 -13.55 -38.04
CA LEU A 699 6.75 -14.46 -37.06
C LEU A 699 8.17 -14.06 -36.64
N LEU A 700 9.02 -13.63 -37.58
CA LEU A 700 10.34 -13.08 -37.26
C LEU A 700 10.21 -11.83 -36.36
N TYR A 701 9.26 -10.93 -36.66
CA TYR A 701 8.99 -9.76 -35.82
C TYR A 701 8.46 -10.15 -34.43
N GLN A 702 7.54 -11.13 -34.33
CA GLN A 702 7.03 -11.64 -33.05
C GLN A 702 8.16 -12.17 -32.16
N ILE A 703 9.08 -12.96 -32.71
CA ILE A 703 10.25 -13.49 -31.98
C ILE A 703 11.16 -12.35 -31.49
N VAL A 704 11.44 -11.35 -32.33
CA VAL A 704 12.27 -10.20 -31.96
C VAL A 704 11.60 -9.35 -30.87
N ARG A 705 10.30 -9.07 -31.00
CA ARG A 705 9.53 -8.30 -30.00
C ARG A 705 9.48 -9.05 -28.66
N PHE A 706 9.20 -10.36 -28.70
CA PHE A 706 9.21 -11.24 -27.53
C PHE A 706 10.57 -11.19 -26.82
N PHE A 707 11.66 -11.37 -27.58
CA PHE A 707 13.02 -11.38 -27.03
C PHE A 707 13.34 -10.08 -26.30
N PHE A 708 13.17 -8.92 -26.95
CA PHE A 708 13.50 -7.65 -26.31
C PHE A 708 12.60 -7.31 -25.11
N PHE A 709 11.29 -7.53 -25.22
CA PHE A 709 10.34 -7.23 -24.14
C PHE A 709 10.59 -8.09 -22.89
N TYR A 710 10.78 -9.40 -23.07
CA TYR A 710 10.96 -10.31 -21.94
C TYR A 710 12.41 -10.35 -21.42
N VAL A 711 13.43 -10.04 -22.24
CA VAL A 711 14.79 -9.76 -21.72
C VAL A 711 14.80 -8.51 -20.84
N GLU A 712 14.03 -7.47 -21.17
CA GLU A 712 13.91 -6.31 -20.28
C GLU A 712 13.17 -6.66 -18.97
N LEU A 713 12.11 -7.47 -19.03
CA LEU A 713 11.43 -7.96 -17.81
C LEU A 713 12.37 -8.78 -16.91
N VAL A 714 13.13 -9.71 -17.49
CA VAL A 714 14.11 -10.54 -16.77
C VAL A 714 15.27 -9.71 -16.20
N LYS A 715 15.71 -8.66 -16.92
CA LYS A 715 16.73 -7.72 -16.44
C LYS A 715 16.25 -6.84 -15.28
N ARG A 716 14.95 -6.55 -15.21
CA ARG A 716 14.32 -5.79 -14.11
C ARG A 716 14.02 -6.67 -12.91
N GLU A 717 13.46 -7.86 -13.12
CA GLU A 717 12.99 -8.78 -12.07
C GLU A 717 13.32 -10.25 -12.43
N PRO A 718 14.55 -10.74 -12.21
CA PRO A 718 15.00 -12.05 -12.72
C PRO A 718 14.25 -13.26 -12.13
N GLY A 719 13.60 -13.11 -10.97
CA GLY A 719 12.75 -14.16 -10.36
C GLY A 719 11.41 -14.40 -11.06
N THR A 720 10.97 -13.49 -11.94
CA THR A 720 9.60 -13.54 -12.52
C THR A 720 9.30 -14.74 -13.41
N LEU A 721 10.30 -15.42 -13.97
CA LEU A 721 10.11 -16.59 -14.83
C LEU A 721 9.73 -17.85 -14.03
N GLY A 722 10.30 -18.02 -12.84
CA GLY A 722 10.05 -19.14 -11.93
C GLY A 722 8.75 -19.00 -11.12
N VAL A 723 8.09 -17.84 -11.19
CA VAL A 723 6.80 -17.59 -10.54
C VAL A 723 5.65 -18.20 -11.35
N ARG A 724 4.74 -18.94 -10.69
CA ARG A 724 3.47 -19.40 -11.27
C ARG A 724 2.48 -18.24 -11.43
N LYS A 725 1.62 -18.28 -12.46
CA LYS A 725 0.60 -17.26 -12.73
C LYS A 725 -0.68 -17.91 -13.25
N TRP A 726 -1.82 -17.29 -12.96
CA TRP A 726 -3.12 -17.70 -13.51
C TRP A 726 -3.16 -17.47 -15.03
N SER A 727 -3.42 -18.53 -15.80
CA SER A 727 -3.48 -18.48 -17.26
C SER A 727 -4.65 -17.62 -17.76
N PRO A 728 -4.63 -17.08 -19.00
CA PRO A 728 -5.79 -16.39 -19.56
C PRO A 728 -7.04 -17.28 -19.61
N TYR A 729 -6.86 -18.58 -19.88
CA TYR A 729 -7.92 -19.58 -19.77
C TYR A 729 -8.50 -19.64 -18.35
N ALA A 730 -7.67 -19.73 -17.32
CA ALA A 730 -8.15 -19.70 -15.93
C ALA A 730 -8.89 -18.40 -15.59
N ARG A 731 -8.44 -17.25 -16.11
CA ARG A 731 -9.11 -15.96 -15.91
C ARG A 731 -10.46 -15.83 -16.64
N LEU A 732 -10.78 -16.73 -17.58
CA LEU A 732 -12.10 -16.82 -18.24
C LEU A 732 -12.97 -17.91 -17.59
N TYR A 733 -12.39 -19.10 -17.37
CA TYR A 733 -13.07 -20.24 -16.74
C TYR A 733 -13.50 -19.91 -15.29
N LEU A 734 -12.60 -19.36 -14.47
CA LEU A 734 -12.84 -19.07 -13.06
C LEU A 734 -13.58 -17.73 -12.80
N ARG A 735 -14.07 -17.03 -13.82
CA ARG A 735 -14.79 -15.75 -13.68
C ARG A 735 -16.30 -15.97 -13.53
N HIS A 736 -16.93 -15.38 -12.51
CA HIS A 736 -18.40 -15.38 -12.35
C HIS A 736 -19.07 -14.47 -13.38
N PHE A 737 -20.33 -14.73 -13.72
CA PHE A 737 -21.10 -13.81 -14.56
C PHE A 737 -21.21 -12.45 -13.85
N ASN A 738 -21.01 -11.37 -14.61
CA ASN A 738 -20.99 -9.97 -14.16
C ASN A 738 -19.89 -9.57 -13.15
N GLU A 739 -18.93 -10.45 -12.79
CA GLU A 739 -17.74 -10.09 -11.96
C GLU A 739 -16.80 -9.15 -12.73
N HIS A 740 -16.31 -8.09 -12.07
CA HIS A 740 -15.36 -7.14 -12.63
C HIS A 740 -13.91 -7.64 -12.59
N ASP A 741 -13.08 -7.20 -13.55
CA ASP A 741 -11.67 -7.61 -13.68
C ASP A 741 -10.81 -7.36 -12.44
N HIS A 742 -11.15 -6.35 -11.63
CA HIS A 742 -10.42 -6.01 -10.41
C HIS A 742 -10.84 -6.88 -9.20
N GLU A 743 -12.10 -7.32 -9.15
CA GLU A 743 -12.61 -8.28 -8.16
C GLU A 743 -11.98 -9.65 -8.41
N LEU A 744 -12.08 -10.14 -9.65
CA LEU A 744 -11.45 -11.38 -10.12
C LEU A 744 -9.94 -11.40 -9.82
N LYS A 745 -9.22 -10.32 -10.12
CA LYS A 745 -7.79 -10.20 -9.80
C LYS A 745 -7.53 -10.26 -8.30
N THR A 746 -8.35 -9.61 -7.49
CA THR A 746 -8.23 -9.64 -6.02
C THR A 746 -8.49 -11.03 -5.45
N ARG A 747 -9.50 -11.74 -5.96
CA ARG A 747 -9.86 -13.11 -5.58
C ARG A 747 -8.78 -14.13 -5.97
N LEU A 748 -8.30 -14.09 -7.21
CA LEU A 748 -7.19 -14.95 -7.68
C LEU A 748 -5.86 -14.67 -6.97
N ASN A 749 -5.63 -13.43 -6.49
CA ASN A 749 -4.49 -13.11 -5.64
C ASN A 749 -4.59 -13.74 -4.23
N ARG A 750 -5.80 -13.94 -3.67
CA ARG A 750 -5.98 -14.68 -2.40
C ARG A 750 -5.65 -16.16 -2.59
N ALA A 751 -6.14 -16.76 -3.68
CA ALA A 751 -5.87 -18.16 -4.03
C ALA A 751 -4.37 -18.48 -4.23
N TYR A 752 -3.59 -17.50 -4.74
CA TYR A 752 -2.18 -17.66 -5.14
C TYR A 752 -1.31 -18.44 -4.14
N LYS A 753 -1.38 -18.14 -2.84
CA LYS A 753 -0.52 -18.80 -1.84
C LYS A 753 -0.86 -20.29 -1.72
N ALA A 754 -2.15 -20.61 -1.57
CA ALA A 754 -2.62 -21.99 -1.47
C ALA A 754 -2.31 -22.80 -2.74
N SER A 755 -2.43 -22.19 -3.93
CA SER A 755 -2.17 -22.88 -5.21
C SER A 755 -0.71 -23.26 -5.41
N ASN A 756 0.24 -22.46 -4.92
CA ASN A 756 1.65 -22.87 -4.87
C ASN A 756 1.83 -24.02 -3.85
N THR A 757 1.42 -23.83 -2.58
CA THR A 757 1.59 -24.83 -1.52
C THR A 757 1.02 -26.22 -1.86
N TYR A 758 -0.11 -26.28 -2.59
CA TYR A 758 -0.64 -27.55 -3.09
C TYR A 758 0.23 -28.17 -4.20
N LEU A 759 0.58 -27.41 -5.26
CA LEU A 759 1.30 -27.96 -6.42
C LEU A 759 2.76 -28.30 -6.12
N ASP A 760 3.41 -27.56 -5.22
CA ASP A 760 4.81 -27.79 -4.86
C ASP A 760 4.98 -29.05 -3.98
N GLY A 761 3.88 -29.58 -3.42
CA GLY A 761 3.84 -30.89 -2.75
C GLY A 761 3.94 -32.11 -3.68
N PHE A 762 3.88 -31.93 -5.01
CA PHE A 762 3.95 -33.01 -6.00
C PHE A 762 5.32 -33.15 -6.70
N VAL A 763 6.36 -32.47 -6.20
CA VAL A 763 7.72 -32.59 -6.76
C VAL A 763 8.22 -34.04 -6.64
N SER A 764 8.57 -34.66 -7.76
CA SER A 764 9.03 -36.04 -7.81
C SER A 764 10.28 -36.26 -6.94
N PRO A 765 10.28 -37.20 -5.97
CA PRO A 765 11.45 -37.48 -5.13
C PRO A 765 12.69 -37.86 -5.92
N VAL A 766 12.52 -38.55 -7.06
CA VAL A 766 13.64 -38.91 -7.96
C VAL A 766 14.23 -37.66 -8.61
N LEU A 767 13.40 -36.70 -9.02
CA LEU A 767 13.86 -35.44 -9.60
C LEU A 767 14.56 -34.57 -8.55
N ALA A 768 14.03 -34.50 -7.32
CA ALA A 768 14.66 -33.80 -6.21
C ALA A 768 16.04 -34.40 -5.86
N VAL A 769 16.17 -35.73 -5.80
CA VAL A 769 17.45 -36.42 -5.58
C VAL A 769 18.43 -36.15 -6.72
N ILE A 770 18.00 -36.19 -7.99
CA ILE A 770 18.86 -35.85 -9.14
C ILE A 770 19.31 -34.39 -9.06
N ALA A 771 18.40 -33.46 -8.78
CA ALA A 771 18.68 -32.04 -8.68
C ALA A 771 19.64 -31.71 -7.51
N HIS A 772 19.46 -32.34 -6.35
CA HIS A 772 20.34 -32.16 -5.19
C HIS A 772 21.76 -32.66 -5.47
N ASN A 773 21.91 -33.83 -6.11
CA ASN A 773 23.22 -34.33 -6.56
C ASN A 773 23.85 -33.43 -7.63
N ALA A 774 23.08 -33.01 -8.64
CA ALA A 774 23.58 -32.14 -9.72
C ALA A 774 24.03 -30.76 -9.18
N ALA A 775 23.27 -30.17 -8.26
CA ALA A 775 23.63 -28.95 -7.55
C ALA A 775 24.88 -29.13 -6.67
N PHE A 776 25.04 -30.28 -6.02
CA PHE A 776 26.22 -30.60 -5.22
C PHE A 776 27.50 -30.71 -6.08
N PHE A 777 27.46 -31.46 -7.18
CA PHE A 777 28.64 -31.61 -8.06
C PHE A 777 29.01 -30.28 -8.75
N THR A 778 28.04 -29.56 -9.32
CA THR A 778 28.31 -28.27 -9.99
C THR A 778 28.71 -27.18 -8.99
N GLY A 779 28.09 -27.14 -7.82
CA GLY A 779 28.47 -26.27 -6.71
C GLY A 779 29.86 -26.56 -6.16
N SER A 780 30.30 -27.83 -6.13
CA SER A 780 31.65 -28.21 -5.72
C SER A 780 32.71 -27.73 -6.72
N ILE A 781 32.47 -27.87 -8.02
CA ILE A 781 33.37 -27.36 -9.06
C ILE A 781 33.44 -25.82 -9.01
N LEU A 782 32.29 -25.15 -8.85
CA LEU A 782 32.22 -23.70 -8.67
C LEU A 782 32.98 -23.24 -7.41
N ALA A 783 32.87 -23.96 -6.29
CA ALA A 783 33.58 -23.67 -5.06
C ALA A 783 35.11 -23.78 -5.23
N VAL A 784 35.60 -24.77 -5.99
CA VAL A 784 37.03 -24.89 -6.33
C VAL A 784 37.50 -23.68 -7.15
N PHE A 785 36.75 -23.26 -8.18
CA PHE A 785 37.08 -22.03 -8.92
C PHE A 785 37.07 -20.78 -8.03
N ILE A 786 36.07 -20.62 -7.15
CA ILE A 786 36.01 -19.50 -6.20
C ILE A 786 37.25 -19.50 -5.28
N VAL A 787 37.62 -20.65 -4.70
CA VAL A 787 38.81 -20.77 -3.85
C VAL A 787 40.09 -20.45 -4.61
N LEU A 788 40.23 -20.91 -5.86
CA LEU A 788 41.40 -20.57 -6.70
C LEU A 788 41.47 -19.07 -7.00
N THR A 789 40.36 -18.43 -7.37
CA THR A 789 40.29 -16.97 -7.62
C THR A 789 40.46 -16.10 -6.36
N VAL A 790 40.32 -16.68 -5.17
CA VAL A 790 40.61 -16.02 -3.87
C VAL A 790 42.06 -16.27 -3.42
N TRP A 791 42.67 -17.36 -3.89
CA TRP A 791 44.08 -17.67 -3.65
C TRP A 791 45.01 -16.89 -4.59
N ASP A 792 44.59 -16.69 -5.84
CA ASP A 792 45.35 -16.01 -6.89
C ASP A 792 44.39 -15.24 -7.82
N GLU A 793 44.55 -13.91 -7.88
CA GLU A 793 43.71 -13.04 -8.72
C GLU A 793 43.97 -13.26 -10.22
N ASP A 794 45.16 -13.76 -10.62
CA ASP A 794 45.50 -14.01 -12.03
C ASP A 794 44.66 -15.16 -12.62
N VAL A 795 44.04 -16.01 -11.78
CA VAL A 795 43.07 -17.04 -12.22
C VAL A 795 41.84 -16.41 -12.92
N LEU A 796 41.47 -15.16 -12.57
CA LEU A 796 40.40 -14.42 -13.27
C LEU A 796 40.85 -13.84 -14.62
N SER A 797 42.17 -13.77 -14.88
CA SER A 797 42.72 -13.34 -16.18
C SER A 797 42.79 -14.46 -17.22
N VAL A 798 42.71 -15.73 -16.77
CA VAL A 798 42.74 -16.91 -17.65
C VAL A 798 41.47 -16.96 -18.50
N GLU A 799 41.66 -17.18 -19.80
CA GLU A 799 40.59 -17.16 -20.79
C GLU A 799 39.46 -18.15 -20.44
N HIS A 800 38.23 -17.70 -20.65
CA HIS A 800 36.98 -18.43 -20.34
C HIS A 800 36.69 -18.78 -18.86
N VAL A 801 37.58 -18.58 -17.88
CA VAL A 801 37.30 -18.96 -16.47
C VAL A 801 36.05 -18.25 -15.93
N LEU A 802 35.93 -16.93 -16.14
CA LEU A 802 34.75 -16.16 -15.73
C LEU A 802 33.45 -16.67 -16.39
N THR A 803 33.49 -17.06 -17.66
CA THR A 803 32.32 -17.63 -18.35
C THR A 803 31.95 -19.02 -17.83
N VAL A 804 32.93 -19.85 -17.46
CA VAL A 804 32.70 -21.16 -16.83
C VAL A 804 32.08 -20.99 -15.43
N MET A 805 32.60 -20.08 -14.60
CA MET A 805 32.02 -19.76 -13.29
C MET A 805 30.59 -19.23 -13.40
N THR A 806 30.31 -18.40 -14.40
CA THR A 806 28.95 -17.87 -14.68
C THR A 806 28.00 -18.99 -15.10
N ALA A 807 28.44 -19.89 -16.00
CA ALA A 807 27.65 -21.05 -16.43
C ALA A 807 27.35 -22.02 -15.28
N LEU A 808 28.35 -22.36 -14.46
CA LEU A 808 28.19 -23.21 -13.27
C LEU A 808 27.20 -22.59 -12.27
N THR A 809 27.29 -21.28 -12.04
CA THR A 809 26.34 -20.55 -11.17
C THR A 809 24.91 -20.65 -11.71
N GLY A 810 24.73 -20.52 -13.03
CA GLY A 810 23.43 -20.72 -13.69
C GLY A 810 22.86 -22.12 -13.52
N VAL A 811 23.70 -23.17 -13.64
CA VAL A 811 23.26 -24.56 -13.43
C VAL A 811 22.89 -24.82 -11.96
N VAL A 812 23.66 -24.32 -10.98
CA VAL A 812 23.31 -24.43 -9.55
C VAL A 812 21.99 -23.72 -9.25
N ALA A 813 21.76 -22.53 -9.82
CA ALA A 813 20.50 -21.80 -9.65
C ALA A 813 19.31 -22.54 -10.28
N PHE A 814 19.48 -23.14 -11.46
CA PHE A 814 18.46 -23.93 -12.14
C PHE A 814 18.11 -25.21 -11.37
N MET A 815 19.10 -25.95 -10.87
CA MET A 815 18.86 -27.19 -10.11
C MET A 815 18.13 -26.92 -8.78
N ARG A 816 18.32 -25.76 -8.16
CA ARG A 816 17.57 -25.36 -6.95
C ARG A 816 16.07 -25.17 -7.18
N LEU A 817 15.60 -25.02 -8.42
CA LEU A 817 14.16 -24.94 -8.73
C LEU A 817 13.42 -26.28 -8.54
N PHE A 818 14.16 -27.39 -8.37
CA PHE A 818 13.61 -28.74 -8.25
C PHE A 818 13.86 -29.37 -6.86
N ILE A 819 14.33 -28.59 -5.89
CA ILE A 819 14.55 -29.02 -4.50
C ILE A 819 13.42 -28.41 -3.66
N PRO A 820 12.46 -29.21 -3.15
CA PRO A 820 11.38 -28.72 -2.30
C PRO A 820 11.87 -28.43 -0.87
N ASP A 821 11.11 -27.64 -0.10
CA ASP A 821 11.43 -27.36 1.31
C ASP A 821 11.13 -28.57 2.20
N ASP A 822 12.16 -29.08 2.89
CA ASP A 822 12.09 -30.28 3.78
C ASP A 822 11.05 -30.20 4.91
N ASN A 823 10.50 -29.01 5.19
CA ASN A 823 9.55 -28.76 6.29
C ASN A 823 8.07 -28.76 5.85
N LEU A 824 7.76 -29.05 4.57
CA LEU A 824 6.38 -29.04 4.05
C LEU A 824 5.61 -30.30 4.45
N VAL A 825 4.67 -30.16 5.40
CA VAL A 825 3.73 -31.23 5.77
C VAL A 825 2.67 -31.39 4.67
N PHE A 826 2.80 -32.45 3.86
CA PHE A 826 1.93 -32.70 2.71
C PHE A 826 0.54 -33.20 3.10
N CYS A 827 -0.42 -32.28 3.21
CA CYS A 827 -1.85 -32.58 3.39
C CYS A 827 -2.64 -32.13 2.14
N PRO A 828 -2.74 -32.96 1.08
CA PRO A 828 -3.26 -32.54 -0.22
C PRO A 828 -4.73 -32.10 -0.19
N GLU A 829 -5.63 -32.84 0.49
CA GLU A 829 -7.04 -32.46 0.62
C GLU A 829 -7.21 -31.08 1.30
N LYS A 830 -6.53 -30.85 2.44
CA LYS A 830 -6.57 -29.56 3.15
C LYS A 830 -6.03 -28.41 2.31
N SER A 831 -4.92 -28.64 1.61
CA SER A 831 -4.30 -27.63 0.74
C SER A 831 -5.19 -27.32 -0.46
N LEU A 832 -5.83 -28.33 -1.04
CA LEU A 832 -6.79 -28.15 -2.14
C LEU A 832 -8.04 -27.40 -1.66
N THR A 833 -8.66 -27.78 -0.53
CA THR A 833 -9.81 -27.05 0.04
C THR A 833 -9.49 -25.56 0.25
N SER A 834 -8.27 -25.19 0.65
CA SER A 834 -7.83 -23.80 0.75
C SER A 834 -7.68 -23.08 -0.61
N VAL A 835 -7.39 -23.79 -1.70
CA VAL A 835 -7.47 -23.23 -3.07
C VAL A 835 -8.92 -23.01 -3.48
N LEU A 836 -9.76 -24.04 -3.28
CA LEU A 836 -11.16 -24.07 -3.70
C LEU A 836 -12.01 -22.99 -3.03
N ALA A 837 -11.75 -22.72 -1.75
CA ALA A 837 -12.35 -21.61 -1.02
C ALA A 837 -12.18 -20.25 -1.72
N HIS A 838 -11.17 -20.05 -2.56
CA HIS A 838 -10.92 -18.78 -3.26
C HIS A 838 -11.15 -18.85 -4.78
N ILE A 839 -10.95 -20.00 -5.44
CA ILE A 839 -11.28 -20.13 -6.87
C ILE A 839 -12.78 -20.40 -7.11
N HIS A 840 -13.51 -20.85 -6.09
CA HIS A 840 -14.95 -21.17 -6.03
C HIS A 840 -15.40 -22.36 -6.90
N TYR A 841 -14.81 -22.57 -8.07
CA TYR A 841 -15.11 -23.73 -8.93
C TYR A 841 -14.39 -25.00 -8.45
N PHE A 842 -15.13 -26.09 -8.32
CA PHE A 842 -14.66 -27.38 -7.82
C PHE A 842 -15.41 -28.51 -8.54
N PRO A 843 -14.79 -29.18 -9.52
CA PRO A 843 -15.37 -30.37 -10.12
C PRO A 843 -15.49 -31.49 -9.08
N VAL A 844 -16.66 -32.14 -9.01
CA VAL A 844 -16.96 -33.18 -8.00
C VAL A 844 -15.92 -34.31 -7.98
N SER A 845 -15.34 -34.62 -9.14
CA SER A 845 -14.28 -35.63 -9.31
C SER A 845 -12.96 -35.33 -8.57
N TRP A 846 -12.76 -34.13 -8.05
CA TRP A 846 -11.56 -33.76 -7.29
C TRP A 846 -11.65 -34.12 -5.80
N LYS A 847 -12.87 -34.33 -5.24
CA LYS A 847 -13.09 -34.58 -3.81
C LYS A 847 -12.58 -35.96 -3.39
N GLY A 848 -11.67 -36.03 -2.40
CA GLY A 848 -11.02 -37.29 -2.01
C GLY A 848 -9.92 -37.78 -2.97
N ASN A 849 -9.80 -37.13 -4.14
CA ASN A 849 -8.82 -37.41 -5.18
C ASN A 849 -7.72 -36.33 -5.23
N ALA A 850 -7.63 -35.44 -4.23
CA ALA A 850 -6.69 -34.32 -4.22
C ALA A 850 -5.22 -34.78 -4.23
N HIS A 851 -4.96 -36.04 -3.87
CA HIS A 851 -3.65 -36.69 -3.91
C HIS A 851 -3.26 -37.24 -5.30
N THR A 852 -4.13 -37.12 -6.32
CA THR A 852 -3.91 -37.72 -7.64
C THR A 852 -3.29 -36.75 -8.65
N SER A 853 -2.42 -37.27 -9.52
CA SER A 853 -1.81 -36.49 -10.61
C SER A 853 -2.82 -35.92 -11.62
N LYS A 854 -4.03 -36.50 -11.72
CA LYS A 854 -5.13 -35.99 -12.57
C LYS A 854 -5.60 -34.62 -12.07
N VAL A 855 -5.83 -34.47 -10.76
CA VAL A 855 -6.22 -33.19 -10.13
C VAL A 855 -5.06 -32.18 -10.17
N MET A 856 -3.84 -32.62 -9.88
CA MET A 856 -2.64 -31.78 -9.96
C MET A 856 -2.42 -31.19 -11.38
N ASN A 857 -2.52 -32.03 -12.43
CA ASN A 857 -2.38 -31.57 -13.82
C ASN A 857 -3.47 -30.55 -14.20
N ASN A 858 -4.71 -30.80 -13.80
CA ASN A 858 -5.82 -29.87 -14.07
C ASN A 858 -5.59 -28.50 -13.45
N LEU A 859 -5.16 -28.44 -12.17
CA LEU A 859 -4.84 -27.17 -11.52
C LEU A 859 -3.56 -26.53 -12.11
N GLN A 860 -2.57 -27.31 -12.53
CA GLN A 860 -1.37 -26.80 -13.20
C GLN A 860 -1.66 -26.15 -14.56
N ASN A 861 -2.68 -26.62 -15.30
CA ASN A 861 -3.13 -25.97 -16.54
C ASN A 861 -3.82 -24.61 -16.27
N LEU A 862 -4.44 -24.44 -15.10
CA LEU A 862 -5.00 -23.17 -14.65
C LEU A 862 -3.93 -22.22 -14.09
N PHE A 863 -2.90 -22.78 -13.44
CA PHE A 863 -1.85 -22.05 -12.73
C PHE A 863 -0.41 -22.48 -13.14
N PRO A 864 -0.04 -22.31 -14.42
CA PRO A 864 1.28 -22.69 -14.93
C PRO A 864 2.40 -21.74 -14.47
N TYR A 865 3.65 -22.17 -14.63
CA TYR A 865 4.82 -21.29 -14.52
C TYR A 865 4.80 -20.19 -15.58
N THR A 866 5.28 -18.99 -15.24
CA THR A 866 5.33 -17.84 -16.18
C THR A 866 6.02 -18.23 -17.49
N PHE A 867 7.13 -18.97 -17.44
CA PHE A 867 7.85 -19.42 -18.64
C PHE A 867 6.98 -20.25 -19.61
N VAL A 868 6.04 -21.08 -19.11
CA VAL A 868 5.15 -21.89 -19.96
C VAL A 868 4.15 -21.00 -20.69
N PHE A 869 3.60 -20.00 -20.00
CA PHE A 869 2.75 -18.98 -20.62
C PHE A 869 3.52 -18.17 -21.68
N LEU A 870 4.78 -17.81 -21.41
CA LEU A 870 5.63 -17.15 -22.41
C LEU A 870 5.88 -18.01 -23.65
N LEU A 871 6.12 -19.32 -23.46
CA LEU A 871 6.26 -20.27 -24.58
C LEU A 871 4.96 -20.35 -25.41
N GLN A 872 3.80 -20.34 -24.73
CA GLN A 872 2.49 -20.33 -25.39
C GLN A 872 2.23 -19.02 -26.16
N GLU A 873 2.67 -17.85 -25.67
CA GLU A 873 2.58 -16.59 -26.45
C GLU A 873 3.45 -16.62 -27.72
N ILE A 874 4.61 -17.28 -27.72
CA ILE A 874 5.43 -17.45 -28.93
C ILE A 874 4.73 -18.36 -29.95
N ILE A 875 4.08 -19.42 -29.46
CA ILE A 875 3.54 -20.53 -30.28
C ILE A 875 2.10 -20.28 -30.74
N SER A 876 1.38 -19.27 -30.19
CA SER A 876 -0.03 -19.02 -30.48
C SER A 876 -0.31 -17.81 -31.38
N PRO A 877 -0.47 -18.02 -32.71
CA PRO A 877 -1.07 -17.06 -33.63
C PRO A 877 -2.47 -17.48 -34.11
N VAL A 878 -3.26 -18.25 -33.33
CA VAL A 878 -4.55 -18.82 -33.79
C VAL A 878 -5.70 -18.70 -32.76
N SER A 879 -6.52 -17.65 -32.91
CA SER A 879 -7.97 -17.62 -32.60
C SER A 879 -8.38 -17.83 -31.10
N PHE A 880 -9.63 -17.65 -30.65
CA PHE A 880 -10.88 -17.12 -31.24
C PHE A 880 -11.44 -16.01 -30.33
N THR A 881 -12.21 -15.07 -30.88
CA THR A 881 -13.17 -14.25 -30.12
C THR A 881 -14.48 -14.13 -30.89
N VAL A 882 -15.62 -14.41 -30.22
CA VAL A 882 -16.97 -14.27 -30.80
C VAL A 882 -17.47 -12.83 -30.57
N SER A 883 -18.07 -12.24 -31.60
CA SER A 883 -18.60 -10.87 -31.55
C SER A 883 -20.01 -10.81 -30.97
N VAL A 884 -20.28 -9.81 -30.14
CA VAL A 884 -21.62 -9.24 -29.94
C VAL A 884 -21.57 -7.77 -30.36
N THR A 885 -22.58 -7.29 -31.07
CA THR A 885 -22.67 -5.91 -31.57
C THR A 885 -23.71 -5.10 -30.79
N GLY A 886 -23.51 -3.78 -30.71
CA GLY A 886 -24.04 -2.94 -29.64
C GLY A 886 -25.55 -2.97 -29.37
N VAL A 887 -25.87 -3.05 -28.07
CA VAL A 887 -27.18 -2.72 -27.45
C VAL A 887 -28.40 -3.41 -28.10
N GLY A 888 -28.29 -4.72 -28.29
CA GLY A 888 -29.40 -5.62 -28.63
C GLY A 888 -29.10 -7.03 -28.14
N ASP A 889 -30.14 -7.83 -27.87
CA ASP A 889 -30.11 -9.22 -27.38
C ASP A 889 -29.01 -9.53 -26.34
N VAL A 890 -29.31 -9.18 -25.09
CA VAL A 890 -28.48 -9.49 -23.92
C VAL A 890 -28.18 -10.99 -23.86
N CYS A 891 -26.91 -11.35 -23.67
CA CYS A 891 -26.50 -12.74 -23.41
C CYS A 891 -27.31 -13.31 -22.25
N SER A 892 -28.10 -14.36 -22.50
CA SER A 892 -29.11 -14.83 -21.53
C SER A 892 -28.50 -15.42 -20.24
N PHE A 893 -27.23 -15.81 -20.26
CA PHE A 893 -26.46 -16.13 -19.04
C PHE A 893 -26.27 -14.92 -18.12
N ALA A 894 -26.16 -13.70 -18.65
CA ALA A 894 -26.01 -12.48 -17.85
C ALA A 894 -27.30 -12.09 -17.09
N GLN A 895 -28.44 -12.70 -17.45
CA GLN A 895 -29.69 -12.63 -16.69
C GLN A 895 -29.65 -13.52 -15.42
N MET A 896 -28.66 -14.42 -15.32
CA MET A 896 -28.42 -15.33 -14.18
C MET A 896 -29.65 -16.18 -13.81
N ASP A 897 -30.46 -16.55 -14.80
CA ASP A 897 -31.68 -17.33 -14.63
C ASP A 897 -31.35 -18.83 -14.45
N CYS A 898 -31.35 -19.30 -13.20
CA CYS A 898 -31.14 -20.71 -12.86
C CYS A 898 -32.21 -21.66 -13.43
N ARG A 899 -33.39 -21.18 -13.85
CA ARG A 899 -34.40 -22.03 -14.52
C ARG A 899 -34.06 -22.27 -15.99
N ARG A 900 -33.34 -21.33 -16.62
CA ARG A 900 -33.03 -21.33 -18.06
C ARG A 900 -31.61 -21.78 -18.38
N HIS A 901 -30.66 -21.45 -17.51
CA HIS A 901 -29.21 -21.63 -17.71
C HIS A 901 -28.49 -22.28 -16.51
N GLY A 902 -29.23 -22.63 -15.46
CA GLY A 902 -28.71 -23.37 -14.31
C GLY A 902 -28.52 -24.86 -14.56
N ASP A 903 -27.80 -25.52 -13.65
CA ASP A 903 -27.66 -26.98 -13.62
C ASP A 903 -28.73 -27.58 -12.69
N PRO A 904 -29.65 -28.44 -13.20
CA PRO A 904 -30.64 -29.11 -12.36
C PRO A 904 -30.08 -29.88 -11.16
N HIS A 905 -28.83 -30.36 -11.20
CA HIS A 905 -28.21 -31.11 -10.10
C HIS A 905 -27.80 -30.24 -8.91
N TRP A 906 -27.83 -28.91 -9.06
CA TRP A 906 -27.47 -27.93 -8.03
C TRP A 906 -28.69 -27.37 -7.26
N GLN A 907 -29.90 -27.80 -7.60
CA GLN A 907 -31.14 -27.23 -7.10
C GLN A 907 -31.82 -28.20 -6.12
N ALA A 908 -31.79 -27.87 -4.83
CA ALA A 908 -32.09 -28.81 -3.73
C ALA A 908 -33.53 -29.34 -3.65
N ASN A 909 -34.50 -28.70 -4.33
CA ASN A 909 -35.91 -29.07 -4.30
C ASN A 909 -36.50 -29.20 -5.71
N ARG A 910 -36.78 -30.45 -6.13
CA ARG A 910 -37.86 -30.76 -7.06
C ARG A 910 -38.75 -31.85 -6.45
N SER A 911 -40.06 -31.59 -6.42
CA SER A 911 -41.05 -32.67 -6.32
C SER A 911 -40.97 -33.55 -7.58
N PRO A 912 -41.18 -34.87 -7.49
CA PRO A 912 -41.20 -35.74 -8.67
C PRO A 912 -42.29 -35.36 -9.68
N ASP A 913 -43.46 -34.94 -9.19
CA ASP A 913 -44.60 -34.52 -10.01
C ASP A 913 -44.61 -33.00 -10.19
N GLY A 914 -44.36 -32.54 -11.42
CA GLY A 914 -44.23 -31.12 -11.75
C GLY A 914 -43.98 -30.90 -13.24
N GLY A 915 -44.87 -31.45 -14.08
CA GLY A 915 -44.69 -31.46 -15.54
C GLY A 915 -44.71 -30.07 -16.18
N LEU A 916 -43.65 -29.76 -16.93
CA LEU A 916 -43.62 -28.76 -18.00
C LEU A 916 -42.99 -29.42 -19.24
N ASN A 917 -43.59 -29.17 -20.40
CA ASN A 917 -43.47 -30.02 -21.58
C ASN A 917 -42.06 -30.10 -22.19
N GLU A 918 -41.75 -31.23 -22.82
CA GLU A 918 -40.46 -31.50 -23.50
C GLU A 918 -40.28 -30.74 -24.83
N GLU A 919 -41.22 -29.88 -25.21
CA GLU A 919 -41.23 -29.14 -26.48
C GLU A 919 -40.57 -27.75 -26.32
N GLY A 920 -39.26 -27.74 -26.07
CA GLY A 920 -38.48 -26.54 -25.70
C GLY A 920 -37.05 -26.49 -26.25
N LEU A 921 -36.87 -26.91 -27.50
CA LEU A 921 -35.62 -27.08 -28.26
C LEU A 921 -34.42 -26.17 -27.90
N HIS A 922 -33.27 -26.79 -27.59
CA HIS A 922 -31.92 -26.20 -27.44
C HIS A 922 -31.80 -24.91 -26.60
N HIS A 923 -31.57 -25.06 -25.28
CA HIS A 923 -30.99 -24.00 -24.44
C HIS A 923 -29.66 -24.49 -23.84
N VAL A 924 -28.61 -23.68 -24.01
CA VAL A 924 -27.27 -23.98 -23.49
C VAL A 924 -27.26 -23.79 -21.98
N LYS A 925 -26.85 -24.81 -21.22
CA LYS A 925 -26.67 -24.74 -19.76
C LYS A 925 -25.27 -24.25 -19.42
N ALA A 926 -25.07 -23.73 -18.21
CA ALA A 926 -23.73 -23.54 -17.66
C ALA A 926 -23.33 -24.79 -16.85
N GLU A 927 -22.10 -25.26 -17.03
CA GLU A 927 -21.54 -26.40 -16.31
C GLU A 927 -21.15 -26.03 -14.86
N ASP A 928 -20.93 -27.04 -14.01
CA ASP A 928 -20.42 -26.91 -12.63
C ASP A 928 -21.15 -25.84 -11.77
N GLY A 929 -22.48 -25.72 -11.91
CA GLY A 929 -23.30 -24.78 -11.12
C GLY A 929 -22.96 -23.30 -11.35
N LYS A 930 -22.30 -22.96 -12.47
CA LYS A 930 -21.73 -21.61 -12.67
C LYS A 930 -22.78 -20.50 -12.68
N THR A 931 -24.01 -20.76 -13.11
CA THR A 931 -25.12 -19.79 -13.05
C THR A 931 -25.55 -19.54 -11.60
N GLU A 932 -25.80 -20.61 -10.84
CA GLU A 932 -26.15 -20.60 -9.43
C GLU A 932 -25.10 -19.86 -8.58
N MET A 933 -23.82 -20.19 -8.76
CA MET A 933 -22.72 -19.55 -8.02
C MET A 933 -22.56 -18.07 -8.36
N SER A 934 -22.76 -17.69 -9.64
CA SER A 934 -22.71 -16.29 -10.07
C SER A 934 -23.88 -15.48 -9.52
N LEU A 935 -25.09 -16.06 -9.50
CA LEU A 935 -26.27 -15.41 -8.93
C LEU A 935 -26.09 -15.13 -7.44
N VAL A 936 -25.57 -16.10 -6.67
CA VAL A 936 -25.25 -15.89 -5.24
C VAL A 936 -24.14 -14.85 -5.10
N HIS A 937 -23.05 -14.91 -5.88
CA HIS A 937 -21.99 -13.90 -5.87
C HIS A 937 -22.53 -12.49 -6.09
N PHE A 938 -23.39 -12.31 -7.10
CA PHE A 938 -23.95 -11.01 -7.45
C PHE A 938 -24.90 -10.49 -6.35
N ALA A 939 -25.74 -11.35 -5.77
CA ALA A 939 -26.67 -10.99 -4.70
C ALA A 939 -25.98 -10.68 -3.36
N LEU A 940 -24.85 -11.34 -3.04
CA LEU A 940 -24.05 -11.01 -1.85
C LEU A 940 -23.24 -9.72 -2.04
N THR A 941 -22.77 -9.45 -3.25
CA THR A 941 -21.98 -8.24 -3.57
C THR A 941 -22.85 -6.99 -3.71
N ASN A 942 -24.12 -7.13 -4.12
CA ASN A 942 -25.05 -6.04 -4.39
C ASN A 942 -26.33 -6.19 -3.53
N PRO A 943 -26.31 -5.91 -2.23
CA PRO A 943 -27.46 -6.15 -1.33
C PRO A 943 -28.71 -5.33 -1.68
N ASP A 944 -28.56 -4.16 -2.30
CA ASP A 944 -29.67 -3.32 -2.78
C ASP A 944 -30.28 -3.81 -4.13
N TRP A 945 -29.71 -4.85 -4.76
CA TRP A 945 -30.19 -5.37 -6.03
C TRP A 945 -31.48 -6.18 -5.87
N LYS A 946 -32.52 -5.77 -6.61
CA LYS A 946 -33.79 -6.50 -6.67
C LYS A 946 -33.62 -7.77 -7.52
N ILE A 947 -33.63 -8.91 -6.85
CA ILE A 947 -33.55 -10.23 -7.48
C ILE A 947 -34.76 -10.42 -8.43
N PRO A 948 -34.55 -10.87 -9.68
CA PRO A 948 -35.65 -11.15 -10.62
C PRO A 948 -36.58 -12.28 -10.14
N GLU A 949 -37.87 -12.21 -10.49
CA GLU A 949 -38.91 -13.19 -10.13
C GLU A 949 -38.59 -14.64 -10.57
N THR A 950 -37.76 -14.81 -11.61
CA THR A 950 -37.28 -16.13 -12.06
C THR A 950 -36.22 -16.74 -11.14
N ALA A 951 -35.41 -15.89 -10.49
CA ALA A 951 -34.26 -16.25 -9.68
C ALA A 951 -34.54 -16.25 -8.17
N GLU A 952 -35.48 -15.43 -7.71
CA GLU A 952 -35.91 -15.35 -6.30
C GLU A 952 -36.25 -16.73 -5.68
N PRO A 953 -36.99 -17.65 -6.34
CA PRO A 953 -37.34 -18.93 -5.75
C PRO A 953 -36.13 -19.81 -5.40
N PHE A 954 -35.04 -19.72 -6.17
CA PHE A 954 -33.80 -20.45 -5.88
C PHE A 954 -33.12 -19.89 -4.63
N ILE A 955 -32.98 -18.56 -4.54
CA ILE A 955 -32.37 -17.88 -3.38
C ILE A 955 -33.19 -18.11 -2.12
N ASN A 956 -34.53 -18.05 -2.20
CA ASN A 956 -35.38 -18.29 -1.04
C ASN A 956 -35.37 -19.76 -0.60
N ALA A 957 -35.33 -20.74 -1.53
CA ALA A 957 -35.15 -22.14 -1.19
C ALA A 957 -33.77 -22.43 -0.56
N LEU A 958 -32.70 -21.78 -1.04
CA LEU A 958 -31.36 -21.87 -0.46
C LEU A 958 -31.32 -21.31 0.97
N LYS A 959 -31.95 -20.16 1.21
CA LYS A 959 -32.11 -19.57 2.55
C LYS A 959 -32.91 -20.48 3.49
N GLU A 960 -33.99 -21.09 3.01
CA GLU A 960 -34.81 -22.02 3.78
C GLU A 960 -34.04 -23.31 4.13
N GLN A 961 -33.24 -23.84 3.21
CA GLN A 961 -32.43 -25.03 3.46
C GLN A 961 -31.28 -24.75 4.45
N ALA A 962 -30.58 -23.62 4.31
CA ALA A 962 -29.57 -23.20 5.28
C ALA A 962 -30.17 -22.98 6.69
N GLY A 963 -31.41 -22.48 6.77
CA GLY A 963 -32.17 -22.40 8.01
C GLY A 963 -32.48 -23.76 8.63
N LYS A 964 -32.91 -24.75 7.83
CA LYS A 964 -33.14 -26.13 8.29
C LYS A 964 -31.86 -26.82 8.75
N ASP A 965 -30.77 -26.67 7.99
CA ASP A 965 -29.47 -27.25 8.36
C ASP A 965 -28.95 -26.64 9.67
N ALA A 966 -29.21 -25.34 9.92
CA ALA A 966 -28.91 -24.68 11.18
C ALA A 966 -29.82 -25.14 12.34
N GLU A 967 -31.14 -25.31 12.11
CA GLU A 967 -32.06 -25.90 13.11
C GLU A 967 -31.69 -27.37 13.46
N LEU A 968 -31.04 -28.10 12.54
CA LEU A 968 -30.63 -29.51 12.70
C LEU A 968 -29.25 -29.71 13.35
N LEU A 969 -28.41 -28.67 13.46
CA LEU A 969 -27.08 -28.74 14.10
C LEU A 969 -27.04 -29.46 15.46
N PRO A 970 -28.02 -29.29 16.39
CA PRO A 970 -27.97 -29.93 17.70
C PRO A 970 -28.43 -31.40 17.73
N THR A 971 -28.84 -31.98 16.60
CA THR A 971 -29.64 -33.23 16.57
C THR A 971 -29.16 -34.33 15.63
N LEU A 972 -28.33 -33.98 14.63
CA LEU A 972 -27.68 -34.95 13.74
C LEU A 972 -26.27 -35.29 14.24
N ALA A 973 -25.75 -36.43 13.81
CA ALA A 973 -24.33 -36.73 14.01
C ALA A 973 -23.46 -35.71 13.26
N GLU A 974 -22.32 -35.34 13.82
CA GLU A 974 -21.49 -34.20 13.34
C GLU A 974 -21.08 -34.32 11.86
N GLU A 975 -20.92 -35.54 11.34
CA GLU A 975 -20.58 -35.78 9.92
C GLU A 975 -21.77 -35.55 8.94
N GLU A 976 -23.01 -35.58 9.44
CA GLU A 976 -24.21 -35.53 8.61
C GLU A 976 -24.72 -34.11 8.31
N ASN A 977 -24.10 -33.04 8.83
CA ASN A 977 -24.54 -31.67 8.58
C ASN A 977 -23.64 -30.92 7.55
N PRO A 978 -24.19 -30.48 6.39
CA PRO A 978 -23.39 -29.78 5.36
C PRO A 978 -22.87 -28.42 5.81
N LEU A 979 -23.60 -27.73 6.70
CA LEU A 979 -23.20 -26.43 7.24
C LEU A 979 -21.99 -26.58 8.19
N TYR A 980 -22.00 -27.62 9.02
CA TYR A 980 -20.88 -27.97 9.92
C TYR A 980 -19.62 -28.36 9.14
N ASN A 981 -19.74 -29.24 8.14
CA ASN A 981 -18.62 -29.62 7.27
C ASN A 981 -17.99 -28.39 6.58
N SER A 982 -18.82 -27.42 6.17
CA SER A 982 -18.38 -26.18 5.54
C SER A 982 -17.66 -25.25 6.52
N LEU A 983 -18.17 -25.09 7.75
CA LEU A 983 -17.55 -24.30 8.81
C LEU A 983 -16.20 -24.90 9.25
N ASN A 984 -16.12 -26.22 9.41
CA ASN A 984 -14.88 -26.91 9.78
C ASN A 984 -13.82 -26.82 8.65
N SER A 985 -14.26 -26.96 7.40
CA SER A 985 -13.41 -26.73 6.22
C SER A 985 -12.87 -25.30 6.19
N LEU A 986 -13.71 -24.30 6.45
CA LEU A 986 -13.34 -22.88 6.49
C LEU A 986 -12.38 -22.56 7.66
N ASN A 987 -12.61 -23.14 8.85
CA ASN A 987 -11.71 -23.01 10.01
C ASN A 987 -10.28 -23.48 9.66
N ASN A 988 -10.18 -24.55 8.88
CA ASN A 988 -8.91 -25.11 8.42
C ASN A 988 -8.14 -24.24 7.41
N VAL A 989 -8.77 -23.22 6.80
CA VAL A 989 -8.10 -22.26 5.89
C VAL A 989 -7.22 -21.25 6.64
N GLY A 990 -7.53 -20.98 7.92
CA GLY A 990 -6.71 -20.10 8.78
C GLY A 990 -7.00 -18.60 8.64
N GLY A 991 -6.29 -17.80 9.44
CA GLY A 991 -6.47 -16.34 9.48
C GLY A 991 -7.81 -15.91 10.08
N ILE A 992 -8.40 -14.84 9.53
CA ILE A 992 -9.69 -14.26 9.98
C ILE A 992 -10.80 -15.34 10.00
N TYR A 993 -10.78 -16.24 9.02
CA TYR A 993 -11.73 -17.34 8.87
C TYR A 993 -11.69 -18.35 10.02
N ALA A 994 -10.52 -18.61 10.58
CA ALA A 994 -10.39 -19.51 11.74
C ALA A 994 -11.03 -18.89 12.99
N ASN A 995 -10.83 -17.58 13.21
CA ASN A 995 -11.45 -16.89 14.34
C ASN A 995 -12.98 -16.86 14.20
N LEU A 996 -13.50 -16.56 13.00
CA LEU A 996 -14.94 -16.52 12.74
C LEU A 996 -15.60 -17.90 12.87
N ALA A 997 -15.02 -18.93 12.23
CA ALA A 997 -15.54 -20.29 12.32
C ALA A 997 -15.44 -20.85 13.74
N SER A 998 -14.32 -20.61 14.45
CA SER A 998 -14.18 -21.02 15.85
C SER A 998 -15.13 -20.26 16.78
N SER A 999 -15.40 -18.96 16.60
CA SER A 999 -16.40 -18.27 17.44
C SER A 999 -17.80 -18.89 17.25
N THR A 1000 -18.22 -19.13 16.00
CA THR A 1000 -19.53 -19.74 15.73
C THR A 1000 -19.63 -21.17 16.28
N LEU A 1001 -18.57 -21.97 16.17
CA LEU A 1001 -18.53 -23.33 16.73
C LEU A 1001 -18.44 -23.35 18.28
N LEU A 1002 -17.77 -22.36 18.89
CA LEU A 1002 -17.69 -22.22 20.34
C LEU A 1002 -19.02 -21.76 20.94
N ASP A 1003 -19.73 -20.83 20.31
CA ASP A 1003 -21.07 -20.41 20.74
C ASP A 1003 -22.04 -21.61 20.73
N ILE A 1004 -22.05 -22.40 19.65
CA ILE A 1004 -22.84 -23.63 19.53
C ILE A 1004 -22.55 -24.62 20.68
N ASN A 1005 -21.27 -24.86 20.98
CA ASN A 1005 -20.87 -25.78 22.04
C ASN A 1005 -21.11 -25.23 23.45
N SER A 1006 -21.02 -23.92 23.66
CA SER A 1006 -21.21 -23.28 24.98
C SER A 1006 -22.62 -23.51 25.54
N HIS A 1007 -23.64 -23.56 24.67
CA HIS A 1007 -25.03 -23.71 25.06
C HIS A 1007 -25.40 -25.12 25.55
N GLN A 1008 -24.55 -26.14 25.36
CA GLN A 1008 -24.80 -27.49 25.91
C GLN A 1008 -24.45 -27.62 27.41
N HIS A 1009 -23.58 -26.76 27.96
CA HIS A 1009 -22.98 -27.01 29.29
C HIS A 1009 -23.64 -26.29 30.48
N HIS A 1010 -24.50 -25.29 30.26
CA HIS A 1010 -25.05 -24.45 31.35
C HIS A 1010 -26.39 -24.91 31.93
N GLN A 1011 -26.48 -26.18 32.36
CA GLN A 1011 -27.49 -26.61 33.32
C GLN A 1011 -27.06 -27.79 34.21
N GLY A 1012 -25.92 -27.62 34.91
CA GLY A 1012 -25.38 -28.61 35.85
C GLY A 1012 -24.90 -28.00 37.18
N THR A 1013 -25.65 -28.27 38.25
CA THR A 1013 -25.24 -28.21 39.68
C THR A 1013 -24.45 -27.00 40.21
N SER A 1014 -25.06 -26.26 41.13
CA SER A 1014 -24.33 -25.72 42.29
C SER A 1014 -24.72 -26.50 43.54
N PHE A 1015 -23.79 -27.22 44.19
CA PHE A 1015 -23.70 -27.33 45.67
C PHE A 1015 -22.46 -28.13 46.15
N LEU A 1016 -21.85 -27.60 47.23
CA LEU A 1016 -21.00 -28.26 48.23
C LEU A 1016 -19.61 -28.85 47.88
N LEU A 1017 -18.59 -28.20 48.47
CA LEU A 1017 -17.54 -28.77 49.36
C LEU A 1017 -16.68 -29.96 48.91
N GLY A 1018 -15.34 -29.79 48.96
CA GLY A 1018 -14.42 -30.92 49.23
C GLY A 1018 -13.03 -30.86 48.58
N ALA A 1019 -12.08 -30.17 49.22
CA ALA A 1019 -10.66 -30.55 49.17
C ALA A 1019 -10.41 -31.62 50.29
N PRO A 1020 -9.32 -32.44 50.30
CA PRO A 1020 -8.00 -32.15 49.71
C PRO A 1020 -7.17 -33.36 49.15
N GLN A 1021 -5.98 -33.05 48.62
CA GLN A 1021 -4.69 -33.81 48.66
C GLN A 1021 -4.60 -35.33 48.32
N GLY A 1022 -3.49 -35.72 47.67
CA GLY A 1022 -2.91 -37.08 47.78
C GLY A 1022 -2.22 -37.60 46.51
N ALA A 1023 -0.96 -38.02 46.59
CA ALA A 1023 -0.13 -38.41 45.42
C ALA A 1023 0.33 -39.88 45.43
N SER A 1024 0.80 -40.37 44.26
CA SER A 1024 1.53 -41.65 44.06
C SER A 1024 0.64 -42.93 44.07
N ILE A 1025 0.98 -44.11 43.52
CA ILE A 1025 2.28 -44.78 43.24
C ILE A 1025 2.28 -45.61 41.91
N ILE A 1026 3.42 -45.58 41.21
CA ILE A 1026 4.12 -46.55 40.32
C ILE A 1026 3.47 -47.91 39.97
N ALA A 1027 3.59 -48.34 38.68
CA ALA A 1027 3.67 -49.75 38.24
C ALA A 1027 4.43 -49.91 36.89
N GLU A 1028 4.95 -51.12 36.60
CA GLU A 1028 5.75 -51.49 35.41
C GLU A 1028 5.43 -52.93 34.94
N SER A 1029 5.80 -53.44 33.75
CA SER A 1029 6.61 -52.92 32.62
C SER A 1029 5.82 -53.07 31.27
N SER A 1030 6.29 -53.41 30.05
CA SER A 1030 7.53 -54.01 29.52
C SER A 1030 7.76 -53.69 28.01
N GLN A 1031 8.77 -54.30 27.37
CA GLN A 1031 9.29 -53.89 26.04
C GLN A 1031 8.80 -54.69 24.82
N LYS A 1032 8.39 -53.99 23.75
CA LYS A 1032 8.78 -54.23 22.34
C LYS A 1032 8.38 -53.04 21.44
N PRO A 1033 8.99 -52.83 20.25
CA PRO A 1033 8.86 -51.58 19.50
C PRO A 1033 7.63 -51.51 18.58
N PRO A 1034 7.06 -50.32 18.36
CA PRO A 1034 6.06 -50.08 17.31
C PRO A 1034 6.71 -49.90 15.92
N PRO A 1035 5.94 -50.06 14.81
CA PRO A 1035 6.36 -49.67 13.46
C PRO A 1035 6.48 -48.14 13.30
N PRO A 1036 7.11 -47.63 12.22
CA PRO A 1036 7.18 -46.18 11.97
C PRO A 1036 5.78 -45.57 11.79
N PRO A 1037 5.56 -44.31 12.23
CA PRO A 1037 4.24 -43.69 12.21
C PRO A 1037 3.83 -43.28 10.80
N SER A 1038 2.83 -43.96 10.24
CA SER A 1038 2.03 -43.42 9.15
C SER A 1038 1.13 -42.30 9.68
N LEU A 1039 1.24 -41.11 9.09
CA LEU A 1039 0.46 -39.92 9.46
C LEU A 1039 -1.01 -40.08 9.04
N LEU A 1040 -1.85 -40.63 9.91
CA LEU A 1040 -3.30 -40.50 9.79
C LEU A 1040 -3.72 -39.07 10.18
N CYS A 1041 -3.86 -38.20 9.19
CA CYS A 1041 -4.77 -37.06 9.32
C CYS A 1041 -6.20 -37.61 9.35
N SER A 1042 -6.80 -37.77 10.54
CA SER A 1042 -8.12 -38.40 10.68
C SER A 1042 -8.94 -37.83 11.83
N ARG A 1043 -10.26 -37.86 11.60
CA ARG A 1043 -11.37 -37.35 12.39
C ARG A 1043 -11.26 -37.60 13.90
N VAL A 1044 -11.61 -36.58 14.69
CA VAL A 1044 -12.07 -36.74 16.08
C VAL A 1044 -13.57 -37.02 16.03
N VAL A 1045 -14.08 -37.87 16.94
CA VAL A 1045 -15.47 -38.32 16.98
C VAL A 1045 -16.11 -37.93 18.32
N GLY A 1046 -17.20 -37.17 18.30
CA GLY A 1046 -18.02 -36.86 19.47
C GLY A 1046 -18.88 -38.05 19.95
N GLY A 1047 -19.09 -38.14 21.27
CA GLY A 1047 -19.96 -39.13 21.91
C GLY A 1047 -21.38 -38.58 22.15
N SER A 1048 -22.40 -39.44 22.08
CA SER A 1048 -23.81 -39.04 22.04
C SER A 1048 -24.54 -39.09 23.38
N SER A 1049 -25.47 -38.14 23.58
CA SER A 1049 -26.67 -38.31 24.43
C SER A 1049 -27.78 -37.34 23.96
N SER A 1050 -29.05 -37.71 24.12
CA SER A 1050 -30.19 -37.02 23.49
C SER A 1050 -31.18 -36.45 24.50
N LEU A 1051 -31.72 -35.25 24.21
CA LEU A 1051 -32.91 -34.65 24.84
C LEU A 1051 -33.47 -33.52 23.94
N ALA A 1052 -34.76 -33.21 24.07
CA ALA A 1052 -35.49 -32.34 23.13
C ALA A 1052 -35.41 -30.83 23.47
N PRO A 1053 -35.48 -29.91 22.49
CA PRO A 1053 -35.21 -28.49 22.68
C PRO A 1053 -36.40 -27.64 23.18
N PRO A 1054 -36.14 -26.53 23.92
CA PRO A 1054 -37.15 -25.54 24.33
C PRO A 1054 -37.48 -24.52 23.21
N PRO A 1055 -38.62 -23.78 23.31
CA PRO A 1055 -39.27 -23.16 22.13
C PRO A 1055 -38.60 -21.92 21.52
N ASN A 1056 -37.60 -21.30 22.16
CA ASN A 1056 -37.11 -19.98 21.75
C ASN A 1056 -35.89 -19.99 20.80
N LEU A 1057 -35.22 -21.13 20.60
CA LEU A 1057 -34.03 -21.26 19.73
C LEU A 1057 -34.26 -20.70 18.31
N ARG A 1058 -35.51 -20.79 17.85
CA ARG A 1058 -36.00 -20.31 16.54
C ARG A 1058 -35.92 -18.79 16.32
N GLN A 1059 -35.80 -18.02 17.40
CA GLN A 1059 -35.76 -16.55 17.33
C GLN A 1059 -34.33 -16.01 17.30
N ASP A 1060 -33.39 -16.69 17.97
CA ASP A 1060 -31.97 -16.33 17.95
C ASP A 1060 -31.23 -16.89 16.73
N LEU A 1061 -31.59 -18.10 16.23
CA LEU A 1061 -31.08 -18.59 14.93
C LEU A 1061 -31.48 -17.66 13.76
N ARG A 1062 -32.60 -16.96 13.85
CA ARG A 1062 -33.01 -15.92 12.89
C ARG A 1062 -32.19 -14.62 12.97
N ARG A 1063 -31.32 -14.45 13.98
CA ARG A 1063 -30.36 -13.33 14.10
C ARG A 1063 -28.94 -13.70 13.69
N LEU A 1064 -28.54 -14.97 13.81
CA LEU A 1064 -27.23 -15.43 13.33
C LEU A 1064 -27.26 -15.93 11.87
N GLY A 1065 -28.40 -16.41 11.38
CA GLY A 1065 -28.55 -16.85 10.00
C GLY A 1065 -28.65 -15.69 9.00
N LEU A 1066 -27.75 -15.69 8.01
CA LEU A 1066 -27.80 -14.95 6.74
C LEU A 1066 -27.47 -13.45 6.70
N GLU A 1067 -27.43 -12.68 7.80
CA GLU A 1067 -26.95 -11.28 7.71
C GLU A 1067 -25.42 -11.14 7.86
N TYR A 1068 -24.75 -12.06 8.57
CA TYR A 1068 -23.28 -12.11 8.65
C TYR A 1068 -22.64 -13.27 7.85
N THR A 1069 -23.35 -14.39 7.65
CA THR A 1069 -22.87 -15.49 6.78
C THR A 1069 -22.98 -15.16 5.29
N ALA A 1070 -23.64 -14.06 4.93
CA ALA A 1070 -23.70 -13.46 3.60
C ALA A 1070 -22.44 -12.65 3.21
N ALA A 1071 -21.51 -12.40 4.14
CA ALA A 1071 -20.39 -11.50 3.90
C ALA A 1071 -19.20 -12.11 3.12
N ASP A 1072 -19.14 -13.44 2.93
CA ASP A 1072 -18.04 -14.06 2.17
C ASP A 1072 -18.46 -15.27 1.32
N MET A 1073 -18.35 -15.10 0.00
CA MET A 1073 -18.58 -16.15 -1.01
C MET A 1073 -17.69 -17.39 -0.85
N SER A 1074 -16.54 -17.29 -0.18
CA SER A 1074 -15.67 -18.44 0.12
C SER A 1074 -16.40 -19.48 0.97
N PHE A 1075 -17.29 -19.06 1.87
CA PHE A 1075 -18.13 -19.96 2.66
C PHE A 1075 -19.32 -20.48 1.86
N SER A 1076 -20.03 -19.59 1.16
CA SER A 1076 -21.20 -19.94 0.34
C SER A 1076 -20.85 -20.96 -0.75
N ALA A 1077 -19.66 -20.85 -1.35
CA ALA A 1077 -19.14 -21.82 -2.31
C ALA A 1077 -18.96 -23.21 -1.70
N LEU A 1078 -18.27 -23.32 -0.55
CA LEU A 1078 -18.05 -24.60 0.14
C LEU A 1078 -19.38 -25.27 0.53
N TYR A 1079 -20.36 -24.50 1.00
CA TYR A 1079 -21.68 -25.00 1.39
C TYR A 1079 -22.50 -25.50 0.19
N LEU A 1080 -22.52 -24.76 -0.93
CA LEU A 1080 -23.20 -25.19 -2.16
C LEU A 1080 -22.59 -26.50 -2.71
N HIS A 1081 -21.26 -26.60 -2.74
CA HIS A 1081 -20.55 -27.82 -3.16
C HIS A 1081 -20.82 -29.02 -2.25
N GLU A 1082 -20.87 -28.81 -0.93
CA GLU A 1082 -21.19 -29.87 0.03
C GLU A 1082 -22.65 -30.35 -0.10
N MET A 1083 -23.60 -29.46 -0.36
CA MET A 1083 -24.98 -29.84 -0.68
C MET A 1083 -25.08 -30.62 -2.00
N HIS A 1084 -24.49 -30.10 -3.08
CA HIS A 1084 -24.53 -30.74 -4.41
C HIS A 1084 -23.92 -32.15 -4.38
N TYR A 1085 -22.76 -32.32 -3.73
CA TYR A 1085 -22.14 -33.63 -3.50
C TYR A 1085 -23.08 -34.63 -2.79
N ARG A 1086 -23.83 -34.17 -1.78
CA ARG A 1086 -24.79 -35.00 -1.04
C ARG A 1086 -26.01 -35.37 -1.89
N THR A 1087 -26.48 -34.49 -2.77
CA THR A 1087 -27.56 -34.79 -3.72
C THR A 1087 -27.16 -35.92 -4.67
N ILE A 1088 -25.98 -35.82 -5.30
CA ILE A 1088 -25.43 -36.89 -6.17
C ILE A 1088 -25.27 -38.20 -5.39
N THR A 1089 -24.66 -38.14 -4.19
CA THR A 1089 -24.44 -39.33 -3.35
C THR A 1089 -25.78 -40.02 -3.02
N ARG A 1090 -26.82 -39.25 -2.65
CA ARG A 1090 -28.16 -39.78 -2.39
C ARG A 1090 -28.78 -40.43 -3.62
N GLN A 1091 -28.74 -39.78 -4.78
CA GLN A 1091 -29.24 -40.34 -6.04
C GLN A 1091 -28.56 -41.68 -6.39
N ASN A 1092 -27.23 -41.74 -6.29
CA ASN A 1092 -26.48 -42.98 -6.53
C ASN A 1092 -26.82 -44.10 -5.54
N THR A 1093 -27.01 -43.78 -4.25
CA THR A 1093 -27.44 -44.80 -3.27
C THR A 1093 -28.83 -45.36 -3.57
N VAL A 1094 -29.79 -44.52 -4.03
CA VAL A 1094 -31.14 -44.98 -4.41
C VAL A 1094 -31.10 -45.90 -5.63
N ILE A 1095 -30.29 -45.58 -6.63
CA ILE A 1095 -30.10 -46.41 -7.83
C ILE A 1095 -29.46 -47.77 -7.46
N SER A 1096 -28.47 -47.76 -6.55
CA SER A 1096 -27.79 -48.99 -6.10
C SER A 1096 -28.66 -50.00 -5.32
N GLY A 1097 -29.89 -49.61 -4.96
CA GLY A 1097 -30.87 -50.50 -4.31
C GLY A 1097 -31.37 -51.64 -5.21
N GLY A 1098 -31.18 -51.53 -6.54
CA GLY A 1098 -31.50 -52.56 -7.52
C GLY A 1098 -30.27 -53.06 -8.27
N ARG A 1099 -29.95 -54.37 -8.11
CA ARG A 1099 -28.75 -55.09 -8.62
C ARG A 1099 -27.40 -54.65 -8.02
N ARG A 1100 -26.72 -55.63 -7.39
CA ARG A 1100 -25.26 -55.65 -7.30
C ARG A 1100 -24.67 -56.00 -8.67
N THR A 1101 -23.96 -55.05 -9.27
CA THR A 1101 -22.91 -55.27 -10.27
C THR A 1101 -21.70 -54.43 -9.90
N SER A 1102 -20.50 -54.87 -10.28
CA SER A 1102 -19.24 -54.26 -9.84
C SER A 1102 -18.98 -52.89 -10.46
N PHE A 1103 -18.60 -51.92 -9.64
CA PHE A 1103 -17.92 -50.71 -10.11
C PHE A 1103 -16.56 -51.10 -10.70
N ASN A 1104 -16.47 -51.12 -12.03
CA ASN A 1104 -15.22 -51.15 -12.82
C ASN A 1104 -15.47 -51.06 -14.35
N GLU A 1105 -16.72 -51.21 -14.84
CA GLU A 1105 -17.03 -51.30 -16.28
C GLU A 1105 -18.10 -50.28 -16.75
N LEU A 1106 -18.29 -49.16 -16.03
CA LEU A 1106 -19.35 -48.17 -16.32
C LEU A 1106 -18.92 -46.68 -16.27
N GLU A 1107 -17.63 -46.36 -16.16
CA GLU A 1107 -17.15 -44.98 -16.41
C GLU A 1107 -16.69 -44.76 -17.87
N GLU A 1108 -16.38 -45.83 -18.62
CA GLU A 1108 -15.90 -45.73 -20.02
C GLU A 1108 -16.97 -45.26 -21.02
N GLU A 1109 -18.27 -45.40 -20.72
CA GLU A 1109 -19.36 -44.94 -21.63
C GLU A 1109 -19.78 -43.47 -21.41
N SER A 1110 -19.09 -42.72 -20.54
CA SER A 1110 -19.28 -41.26 -20.42
C SER A 1110 -18.20 -40.41 -21.10
N GLU A 1111 -17.06 -40.99 -21.49
CA GLU A 1111 -16.00 -40.31 -22.26
C GLU A 1111 -16.34 -40.22 -23.78
N MET A 1112 -17.57 -39.81 -24.15
CA MET A 1112 -17.98 -39.80 -25.56
C MET A 1112 -18.85 -38.63 -26.05
N GLU A 1113 -18.68 -37.41 -25.51
CA GLU A 1113 -19.12 -36.21 -26.26
C GLU A 1113 -18.16 -35.00 -26.17
N GLY A 1114 -16.91 -35.20 -26.63
CA GLY A 1114 -15.94 -34.12 -26.92
C GLY A 1114 -15.38 -34.06 -28.37
N PRO A 1115 -16.16 -34.32 -29.44
CA PRO A 1115 -15.63 -34.56 -30.79
C PRO A 1115 -15.23 -33.28 -31.56
N LEU A 1116 -14.35 -32.44 -31.00
CA LEU A 1116 -13.75 -31.32 -31.74
C LEU A 1116 -12.27 -31.03 -31.42
N ILE A 1117 -11.71 -31.56 -30.33
CA ILE A 1117 -10.33 -31.24 -29.88
C ILE A 1117 -9.35 -32.39 -30.16
N GLN A 1118 -9.80 -33.65 -30.07
CA GLN A 1118 -8.94 -34.83 -30.30
C GLN A 1118 -8.46 -34.95 -31.77
N ASP A 1119 -9.33 -34.64 -32.74
CA ASP A 1119 -9.05 -34.75 -34.18
C ASP A 1119 -8.05 -33.69 -34.67
N LEU A 1120 -7.98 -32.52 -34.01
CA LEU A 1120 -7.01 -31.47 -34.33
C LEU A 1120 -5.57 -31.86 -33.97
N ASN A 1121 -5.35 -32.47 -32.79
CA ASN A 1121 -4.03 -32.95 -32.40
C ASN A 1121 -3.57 -34.15 -33.24
N ASN A 1122 -4.46 -35.13 -33.48
CA ASN A 1122 -4.08 -36.34 -34.21
C ASN A 1122 -3.77 -36.07 -35.70
N ARG A 1123 -4.42 -35.08 -36.34
CA ARG A 1123 -4.10 -34.69 -37.72
C ARG A 1123 -2.80 -33.90 -37.88
N LEU A 1124 -2.30 -33.25 -36.82
CA LEU A 1124 -1.05 -32.49 -36.86
C LEU A 1124 0.22 -33.35 -36.68
N VAL A 1125 0.08 -34.60 -36.20
CA VAL A 1125 1.20 -35.55 -36.06
C VAL A 1125 1.36 -36.45 -37.31
N ALA A 1126 0.32 -36.56 -38.14
CA ALA A 1126 0.24 -37.54 -39.24
C ALA A 1126 0.71 -37.03 -40.62
N SER A 1127 1.50 -35.95 -40.70
CA SER A 1127 1.94 -35.34 -41.98
C SER A 1127 3.44 -35.03 -42.08
N SER A 1128 4.28 -35.73 -41.30
CA SER A 1128 5.75 -35.63 -41.40
C SER A 1128 6.45 -36.93 -41.81
N THR A 1129 5.73 -37.88 -42.41
CA THR A 1129 6.28 -39.13 -42.96
C THR A 1129 5.62 -39.53 -44.28
N ASP A 1130 5.65 -38.65 -45.27
CA ASP A 1130 5.90 -39.02 -46.67
C ASP A 1130 6.26 -37.75 -47.49
N SER A 1131 7.19 -37.91 -48.44
CA SER A 1131 7.93 -36.87 -49.19
C SER A 1131 8.77 -35.88 -48.36
#